data_AF-A0A059GBI6-F1
#
_entry.id   AF-A0A059GBI6-F1
#
_cell.length_a   1.000
_cell.length_b   1.000
_cell.length_c   1.000
_cell.angle_alpha   90.00
_cell.angle_beta   90.00
_cell.angle_gamma   90.00
#
_symmetry.space_group_name_H-M   'P 1'
#
loop_
_entity.id
_entity.type
_entity.pdbx_description
1 polymer ?
#
loop_
_entity_poly.entity_id
_entity_poly.type
_entity_poly.pdbx_seq_one_letter_code
_entity_poly.pdbx_strand_id
1 'polypeptide(L)'
;MLAMLNVEWRPGWPRWSGFDKEDLWLGVFILCVAALGALAVAITDLENTEAVSGWLAWSLIIALPLAAYVALSLFIIRNRWDATHKDDAPGTEEQPAFHTAFLFLFLLLSVLAWIAFGPNVPFGAWPWPVDLTHPVQRSIYLGAIGAGFLPLLYGFHLVASEAGGKGHRNYFKHPEGPVSMATLLGGVALIGAIGTGAWAAGEQVFSMEQNFGLVIMALVVMGFLAFIFLPHLSSLIGEREDTDKPDVAKAGFAMHPGYLVSGLDAAMVRLLAPLSGATQGGLMVPQLILLLIMLPLSAMGYALPHPWGLAPIAIASLIIFGLGRRWAWVEDDREKALRIQTTRSDQFRIGFANDLRDEALMGYAWLFVLVPLALRQIQMHFDLFEPVDPMILAGAAQSTGLIEWLKFFGTELAKGVPIVDWVDIYDVTQEEPFIPKGAAARHIVFISRLLVDVVLIAALLQAFGIMQRNKAQKRLFEAGQIDFFDPFMERRILRESYRKPGTDGIPLKARALDFFKAHLDKSQELDRGDYYYNTRRLNELYQDKDERVRTVAQWLARDLVVGSVTERMAKLATMFSNTPQDKREEGDWARKFYRYVDDVIADARSSRAYWQQEESKRLSRLLSLISEDREFDHVRARAFALLGKQDSLHAAKALAARLVRPEHATSLPEISPTTAPDWHFRRQRRQSERVLAAEQLFKIRMNIEDRRNGTGSATLAFIDAVITYVRNEGGKGEQFGV
;
A
#
# COMPACT_ATOMS: atom_id res chain seq x y z
N MET A 1 -35.67 -24.28 -19.91
CA MET A 1 -34.72 -25.02 -19.05
C MET A 1 -34.68 -24.45 -17.63
N LEU A 2 -34.31 -23.18 -17.40
CA LEU A 2 -34.34 -22.56 -16.04
C LEU A 2 -35.74 -22.40 -15.43
N ALA A 3 -36.76 -22.11 -16.25
CA ALA A 3 -38.15 -22.07 -15.80
C ALA A 3 -38.73 -23.46 -15.41
N MET A 4 -38.17 -24.54 -15.95
CA MET A 4 -38.54 -25.92 -15.56
C MET A 4 -37.90 -26.36 -14.24
N LEU A 5 -36.90 -25.60 -13.74
CA LEU A 5 -36.17 -25.90 -12.51
C LEU A 5 -36.66 -25.08 -11.29
N ASN A 6 -37.73 -24.29 -11.45
CA ASN A 6 -38.27 -23.41 -10.40
C ASN A 6 -37.21 -22.51 -9.73
N VAL A 7 -36.18 -22.12 -10.49
CA VAL A 7 -35.18 -21.15 -10.05
C VAL A 7 -35.71 -19.76 -10.43
N GLU A 8 -36.21 -19.02 -9.44
CA GLU A 8 -36.47 -17.59 -9.58
C GLU A 8 -35.13 -16.89 -9.91
N TRP A 9 -34.91 -16.56 -11.19
CA TRP A 9 -33.81 -15.69 -11.58
C TRP A 9 -34.16 -14.27 -11.16
N ARG A 10 -33.78 -13.90 -9.94
CA ARG A 10 -33.72 -12.49 -9.51
C ARG A 10 -32.36 -11.97 -9.98
N PRO A 11 -32.27 -11.06 -10.97
CA PRO A 11 -30.99 -10.49 -11.40
C PRO A 11 -30.53 -9.49 -10.33
N GLY A 12 -30.13 -10.00 -9.17
CA GLY A 12 -29.31 -9.27 -8.22
C GLY A 12 -27.89 -9.29 -8.74
N TRP A 13 -27.49 -8.20 -9.41
CA TRP A 13 -26.08 -7.95 -9.69
C TRP A 13 -25.26 -8.09 -8.40
N PRO A 14 -24.06 -8.67 -8.47
CA PRO A 14 -23.44 -9.13 -7.26
C PRO A 14 -22.95 -7.91 -6.45
N ARG A 15 -23.30 -7.89 -5.15
CA ARG A 15 -23.19 -6.73 -4.23
C ARG A 15 -21.82 -6.03 -4.14
N TRP A 16 -20.77 -6.59 -4.75
CA TRP A 16 -19.42 -6.05 -4.81
C TRP A 16 -19.19 -5.06 -5.97
N SER A 17 -20.13 -4.92 -6.92
CA SER A 17 -19.96 -4.05 -8.10
C SER A 17 -20.13 -2.55 -7.82
N GLY A 18 -20.65 -2.16 -6.66
CA GLY A 18 -20.73 -0.76 -6.21
C GLY A 18 -21.71 0.16 -6.98
N PHE A 19 -22.40 -0.30 -8.02
CA PHE A 19 -23.28 0.53 -8.85
C PHE A 19 -24.39 1.23 -8.05
N ASP A 20 -24.38 2.56 -8.06
CA ASP A 20 -25.58 3.36 -7.79
C ASP A 20 -26.43 3.43 -9.06
N LYS A 21 -27.76 3.58 -8.91
CA LYS A 21 -28.71 3.57 -10.05
C LYS A 21 -28.37 4.64 -11.11
N GLU A 22 -27.79 5.76 -10.70
CA GLU A 22 -27.46 6.90 -11.56
C GLU A 22 -26.24 6.61 -12.46
N ASP A 23 -25.19 5.99 -11.93
CA ASP A 23 -24.00 5.55 -12.69
C ASP A 23 -24.39 4.57 -13.81
N LEU A 24 -25.38 3.73 -13.54
CA LEU A 24 -25.86 2.68 -14.45
C LEU A 24 -26.66 3.28 -15.62
N TRP A 25 -27.49 4.29 -15.36
CA TRP A 25 -28.21 5.00 -16.42
C TRP A 25 -27.28 5.82 -17.31
N LEU A 26 -26.25 6.44 -16.75
CA LEU A 26 -25.24 7.16 -17.52
C LEU A 26 -24.42 6.20 -18.41
N GLY A 27 -24.05 5.03 -17.86
CA GLY A 27 -23.37 3.98 -18.62
C GLY A 27 -24.23 3.44 -19.77
N VAL A 28 -25.50 3.15 -19.52
CA VAL A 28 -26.46 2.75 -20.55
C VAL A 28 -26.64 3.86 -21.59
N PHE A 29 -26.75 5.12 -21.18
CA PHE A 29 -26.88 6.25 -22.10
C PHE A 29 -25.66 6.39 -23.02
N ILE A 30 -24.45 6.36 -22.46
CA ILE A 30 -23.20 6.47 -23.22
C ILE A 30 -23.02 5.27 -24.17
N LEU A 31 -23.35 4.05 -23.73
CA LEU A 31 -23.35 2.86 -24.58
C LEU A 31 -24.40 2.93 -25.69
N CYS A 32 -25.59 3.46 -25.41
CA CYS A 32 -26.63 3.69 -26.42
C CYS A 32 -26.20 4.74 -27.45
N VAL A 33 -25.53 5.81 -27.03
CA VAL A 33 -24.98 6.83 -27.95
C VAL A 33 -23.85 6.25 -28.81
N ALA A 34 -22.95 5.45 -28.22
CA ALA A 34 -21.91 4.75 -28.95
C ALA A 34 -22.50 3.72 -29.93
N ALA A 35 -23.53 2.97 -29.51
CA ALA A 35 -24.24 2.02 -30.36
C ALA A 35 -25.01 2.71 -31.49
N LEU A 36 -25.65 3.85 -31.24
CA LEU A 36 -26.30 4.67 -32.26
C LEU A 36 -25.28 5.26 -33.26
N GLY A 37 -24.11 5.67 -32.78
CA GLY A 37 -23.00 6.10 -33.65
C GLY A 37 -22.49 4.96 -34.53
N ALA A 38 -22.28 3.77 -33.96
CA ALA A 38 -21.89 2.58 -34.71
C ALA A 38 -22.98 2.13 -35.70
N LEU A 39 -24.26 2.20 -35.30
CA LEU A 39 -25.41 1.89 -36.16
C LEU A 39 -25.53 2.90 -37.32
N ALA A 40 -25.30 4.19 -37.08
CA ALA A 40 -25.31 5.21 -38.12
C ALA A 40 -24.20 4.97 -39.16
N VAL A 41 -23.03 4.50 -38.71
CA VAL A 41 -21.94 4.08 -39.61
C VAL A 41 -22.28 2.78 -40.34
N ALA A 42 -22.95 1.82 -39.68
CA ALA A 42 -23.39 0.58 -40.32
C ALA A 42 -24.57 0.78 -41.30
N ILE A 43 -25.43 1.78 -41.08
CA ILE A 43 -26.50 2.15 -42.02
C ILE A 43 -25.90 2.82 -43.26
N THR A 44 -24.85 3.63 -43.09
CA THR A 44 -24.11 4.21 -44.23
C THR A 44 -23.29 3.16 -45.02
N ASP A 45 -22.93 2.03 -44.38
CA ASP A 45 -22.33 0.84 -45.03
C ASP A 45 -23.34 0.10 -45.95
N LEU A 46 -24.61 -0.01 -45.54
CA LEU A 46 -25.67 -0.65 -46.34
C LEU A 46 -26.07 0.15 -47.59
N GLU A 47 -25.89 1.48 -47.60
CA GLU A 47 -26.23 2.34 -48.73
C GLU A 47 -25.09 2.50 -49.75
N ASN A 48 -23.83 2.17 -49.40
CA ASN A 48 -22.68 2.42 -50.26
C ASN A 48 -21.51 1.46 -49.96
N THR A 49 -21.58 0.23 -50.49
CA THR A 49 -20.64 -0.87 -50.22
C THR A 49 -19.17 -0.59 -50.61
N GLU A 50 -18.91 0.41 -51.46
CA GLU A 50 -17.54 0.81 -51.83
C GLU A 50 -16.96 1.94 -50.95
N ALA A 51 -17.80 2.73 -50.28
CA ALA A 51 -17.37 3.97 -49.60
C ALA A 51 -16.76 3.74 -48.21
N VAL A 52 -16.96 2.56 -47.60
CA VAL A 52 -16.68 2.30 -46.17
C VAL A 52 -15.65 1.17 -45.96
N SER A 53 -15.00 0.70 -47.02
CA SER A 53 -13.73 -0.05 -46.90
C SER A 53 -12.56 0.83 -46.41
N GLY A 54 -12.78 2.15 -46.32
CA GLY A 54 -11.78 3.14 -45.91
C GLY A 54 -11.49 3.13 -44.40
N TRP A 55 -10.21 3.30 -44.07
CA TRP A 55 -9.68 3.43 -42.70
C TRP A 55 -10.44 4.40 -41.79
N LEU A 56 -11.11 5.42 -42.36
CA LEU A 56 -11.91 6.43 -41.64
C LEU A 56 -13.13 5.81 -40.93
N ALA A 57 -13.87 4.93 -41.59
CA ALA A 57 -15.05 4.30 -40.99
C ALA A 57 -14.67 3.35 -39.84
N TRP A 58 -13.60 2.57 -40.06
CA TRP A 58 -12.98 1.75 -39.02
C TRP A 58 -12.50 2.56 -37.83
N SER A 59 -11.88 3.72 -38.08
CA SER A 59 -11.44 4.61 -37.01
C SER A 59 -12.62 5.14 -36.19
N LEU A 60 -13.77 5.45 -36.80
CA LEU A 60 -14.97 5.89 -36.10
C LEU A 60 -15.64 4.77 -35.30
N ILE A 61 -15.73 3.55 -35.86
CA ILE A 61 -16.35 2.38 -35.21
C ILE A 61 -15.57 1.95 -33.96
N ILE A 62 -14.24 2.06 -33.95
CA ILE A 62 -13.44 1.75 -32.75
C ILE A 62 -13.31 2.98 -31.83
N ALA A 63 -13.03 4.16 -32.38
CA ALA A 63 -12.69 5.33 -31.57
C ALA A 63 -13.89 5.88 -30.80
N LEU A 64 -15.12 5.83 -31.33
CA LEU A 64 -16.31 6.33 -30.61
C LEU A 64 -16.64 5.46 -29.37
N PRO A 65 -16.74 4.12 -29.46
CA PRO A 65 -16.89 3.26 -28.29
C PRO A 65 -15.72 3.36 -27.31
N LEU A 66 -14.48 3.47 -27.82
CA LEU A 66 -13.30 3.63 -26.96
C LEU A 66 -13.31 4.97 -26.21
N ALA A 67 -13.65 6.06 -26.89
CA ALA A 67 -13.78 7.39 -26.27
C ALA A 67 -14.92 7.40 -25.24
N ALA A 68 -16.06 6.77 -25.55
CA ALA A 68 -17.16 6.55 -24.63
C ALA A 68 -16.73 5.76 -23.38
N TYR A 69 -16.00 4.66 -23.56
CA TYR A 69 -15.40 3.87 -22.47
C TYR A 69 -14.46 4.72 -21.62
N VAL A 70 -13.54 5.46 -22.24
CA VAL A 70 -12.57 6.31 -21.52
C VAL A 70 -13.30 7.38 -20.72
N ALA A 71 -14.25 8.09 -21.32
CA ALA A 71 -15.02 9.14 -20.67
C ALA A 71 -15.84 8.62 -19.48
N LEU A 72 -16.57 7.51 -19.66
CA LEU A 72 -17.36 6.89 -18.60
C LEU A 72 -16.47 6.38 -17.46
N SER A 73 -15.34 5.73 -17.78
CA SER A 73 -14.42 5.21 -16.78
C SER A 73 -13.74 6.34 -15.99
N LEU A 74 -13.36 7.43 -16.65
CA LEU A 74 -12.81 8.63 -15.99
C LEU A 74 -13.83 9.28 -15.06
N PHE A 75 -15.11 9.35 -15.48
CA PHE A 75 -16.19 9.88 -14.63
C PHE A 75 -16.39 9.03 -13.37
N ILE A 76 -16.46 7.70 -13.51
CA ILE A 76 -16.61 6.78 -12.38
C ILE A 76 -15.41 6.90 -11.43
N ILE A 77 -14.19 6.92 -11.96
CA ILE A 77 -12.97 7.05 -11.16
C ILE A 77 -12.98 8.36 -10.38
N ARG A 78 -13.37 9.47 -11.01
CA ARG A 78 -13.47 10.77 -10.35
C ARG A 78 -14.52 10.76 -9.24
N ASN A 79 -15.73 10.26 -9.49
CA ASN A 79 -16.78 10.18 -8.48
C ASN A 79 -16.36 9.31 -7.29
N ARG A 80 -15.72 8.16 -7.55
CA ARG A 80 -15.22 7.27 -6.50
C ARG A 80 -14.09 7.90 -5.70
N TRP A 81 -13.19 8.62 -6.37
CA TRP A 81 -12.13 9.37 -5.72
C TRP A 81 -12.69 10.46 -4.80
N ASP A 82 -13.65 11.25 -5.27
CA ASP A 82 -14.27 12.32 -4.50
C ASP A 82 -15.07 11.79 -3.30
N ALA A 83 -15.65 10.59 -3.40
CA ALA A 83 -16.34 9.91 -2.31
C ALA A 83 -15.41 9.20 -1.31
N THR A 84 -14.12 9.03 -1.64
CA THR A 84 -13.17 8.32 -0.77
C THR A 84 -12.76 9.21 0.39
N HIS A 85 -12.92 8.71 1.62
CA HIS A 85 -12.47 9.42 2.81
C HIS A 85 -10.95 9.47 2.83
N LYS A 86 -10.38 10.67 2.78
CA LYS A 86 -8.94 10.91 2.80
C LYS A 86 -8.44 10.96 4.25
N ASP A 87 -7.71 9.93 4.66
CA ASP A 87 -6.96 9.86 5.89
C ASP A 87 -5.63 10.62 5.72
N ASP A 88 -5.46 11.67 6.50
CA ASP A 88 -4.24 12.49 6.52
C ASP A 88 -3.08 11.81 7.29
N ALA A 89 -3.24 10.56 7.73
CA ALA A 89 -2.22 9.85 8.48
C ALA A 89 -0.92 9.65 7.64
N PRO A 90 0.26 9.88 8.23
CA PRO A 90 1.52 9.71 7.51
C PRO A 90 1.77 8.23 7.21
N GLY A 91 2.13 7.93 5.96
CA GLY A 91 2.47 6.59 5.49
C GLY A 91 1.28 5.70 5.10
N THR A 92 0.08 6.27 4.97
CA THR A 92 -1.11 5.55 4.47
C THR A 92 -1.45 5.99 3.05
N GLU A 93 -1.53 5.03 2.12
CA GLU A 93 -2.06 5.28 0.78
C GLU A 93 -3.58 5.06 0.74
N GLU A 94 -4.29 5.98 0.10
CA GLU A 94 -5.73 5.87 -0.09
C GLU A 94 -6.11 4.73 -1.03
N GLN A 95 -7.18 4.01 -0.71
CA GLN A 95 -7.65 2.87 -1.49
C GLN A 95 -9.09 3.06 -1.98
N PRO A 96 -9.28 3.88 -3.02
CA PRO A 96 -10.57 3.97 -3.67
C PRO A 96 -10.96 2.63 -4.31
N ALA A 97 -12.24 2.29 -4.19
CA ALA A 97 -12.84 1.11 -4.81
C ALA A 97 -13.10 1.38 -6.30
N PHE A 98 -12.14 1.01 -7.16
CA PHE A 98 -12.22 1.15 -8.62
C PHE A 98 -12.73 -0.11 -9.32
N HIS A 99 -13.43 -1.01 -8.61
CA HIS A 99 -13.91 -2.30 -9.14
C HIS A 99 -14.66 -2.17 -10.47
N THR A 100 -15.50 -1.14 -10.62
CA THR A 100 -16.28 -0.89 -11.84
C THR A 100 -15.39 -0.54 -13.03
N ALA A 101 -14.34 0.27 -12.83
CA ALA A 101 -13.38 0.61 -13.88
C ALA A 101 -12.58 -0.63 -14.32
N PHE A 102 -12.22 -1.52 -13.37
CA PHE A 102 -11.61 -2.80 -13.69
C PHE A 102 -12.53 -3.74 -14.48
N LEU A 103 -13.82 -3.77 -14.14
CA LEU A 103 -14.80 -4.56 -14.88
C LEU A 103 -14.97 -4.06 -16.32
N PHE A 104 -15.00 -2.74 -16.53
CA PHE A 104 -15.03 -2.17 -17.88
C PHE A 104 -13.74 -2.43 -18.65
N LEU A 105 -12.57 -2.34 -18.00
CA LEU A 105 -11.30 -2.74 -18.63
C LEU A 105 -11.36 -4.20 -19.06
N PHE A 106 -11.80 -5.11 -18.19
CA PHE A 106 -11.93 -6.53 -18.52
C PHE A 106 -12.85 -6.76 -19.72
N LEU A 107 -14.03 -6.12 -19.74
CA LEU A 107 -14.97 -6.20 -20.86
C LEU A 107 -14.33 -5.70 -22.15
N LEU A 108 -13.65 -4.56 -22.12
CA LEU A 108 -12.94 -4.02 -23.28
C LEU A 108 -11.86 -4.98 -23.78
N LEU A 109 -10.99 -5.48 -22.89
CA LEU A 109 -9.94 -6.43 -23.24
C LEU A 109 -10.51 -7.76 -23.77
N SER A 110 -11.66 -8.19 -23.26
CA SER A 110 -12.35 -9.39 -23.74
C SER A 110 -12.95 -9.20 -25.13
N VAL A 111 -13.52 -8.03 -25.43
CA VAL A 111 -13.98 -7.67 -26.77
C VAL A 111 -12.81 -7.58 -27.74
N LEU A 112 -11.70 -6.96 -27.34
CA LEU A 112 -10.49 -6.91 -28.16
C LEU A 112 -9.91 -8.31 -28.39
N ALA A 113 -9.87 -9.16 -27.37
CA ALA A 113 -9.47 -10.56 -27.52
C ALA A 113 -10.41 -11.30 -28.47
N TRP A 114 -11.72 -11.12 -28.35
CA TRP A 114 -12.69 -11.70 -29.28
C TRP A 114 -12.46 -11.21 -30.71
N ILE A 115 -12.20 -9.92 -30.95
CA ILE A 115 -11.84 -9.40 -32.28
C ILE A 115 -10.61 -10.12 -32.85
N ALA A 116 -9.59 -10.41 -32.02
CA ALA A 116 -8.40 -11.14 -32.47
C ALA A 116 -8.66 -12.64 -32.72
N PHE A 117 -9.56 -13.28 -31.97
CA PHE A 117 -9.92 -14.70 -32.14
C PHE A 117 -11.01 -14.94 -33.20
N GLY A 118 -11.84 -13.95 -33.48
CA GLY A 118 -13.04 -14.04 -34.31
C GLY A 118 -12.83 -14.75 -35.66
N PRO A 119 -11.73 -14.49 -36.39
CA PRO A 119 -11.45 -15.20 -37.64
C PRO A 119 -11.26 -16.73 -37.48
N ASN A 120 -10.88 -17.19 -36.28
CA ASN A 120 -10.55 -18.58 -35.98
C ASN A 120 -11.68 -19.35 -35.26
N VAL A 121 -12.82 -18.70 -34.96
CA VAL A 121 -13.94 -19.31 -34.21
C VAL A 121 -15.19 -19.43 -35.11
N PRO A 122 -15.55 -20.64 -35.58
CA PRO A 122 -16.55 -20.82 -36.64
C PRO A 122 -17.99 -20.45 -36.26
N PHE A 123 -18.34 -20.40 -34.97
CA PHE A 123 -19.69 -20.08 -34.47
C PHE A 123 -19.77 -18.73 -33.74
N GLY A 124 -18.68 -17.96 -33.75
CA GLY A 124 -18.56 -16.70 -33.00
C GLY A 124 -17.72 -15.67 -33.74
N ALA A 125 -17.73 -15.68 -35.07
CA ALA A 125 -17.01 -14.68 -35.84
C ALA A 125 -17.54 -13.27 -35.52
N TRP A 126 -16.61 -12.33 -35.36
CA TRP A 126 -16.95 -10.93 -35.17
C TRP A 126 -17.78 -10.46 -36.38
N PRO A 127 -18.89 -9.71 -36.18
CA PRO A 127 -19.84 -9.39 -37.26
C PRO A 127 -19.25 -8.53 -38.38
N TRP A 128 -18.08 -7.92 -38.16
CA TRP A 128 -17.37 -7.09 -39.15
C TRP A 128 -16.03 -7.72 -39.57
N PRO A 129 -15.63 -7.64 -40.85
CA PRO A 129 -14.35 -8.18 -41.32
C PRO A 129 -13.19 -7.36 -40.76
N VAL A 130 -12.47 -7.89 -39.76
CA VAL A 130 -11.26 -7.26 -39.19
C VAL A 130 -10.02 -7.93 -39.77
N ASP A 131 -9.17 -7.16 -40.44
CA ASP A 131 -7.88 -7.63 -40.91
C ASP A 131 -6.74 -6.99 -40.11
N LEU A 132 -6.30 -7.70 -39.08
CA LEU A 132 -5.19 -7.26 -38.21
C LEU A 132 -3.82 -7.35 -38.90
N THR A 133 -3.74 -7.86 -40.14
CA THR A 133 -2.53 -7.76 -40.97
C THR A 133 -2.40 -6.36 -41.60
N HIS A 134 -3.51 -5.65 -41.81
CA HIS A 134 -3.51 -4.29 -42.34
C HIS A 134 -2.93 -3.28 -41.33
N PRO A 135 -1.92 -2.47 -41.70
CA PRO A 135 -1.12 -1.67 -40.75
C PRO A 135 -1.95 -0.64 -39.98
N VAL A 136 -2.96 -0.05 -40.62
CA VAL A 136 -3.81 0.98 -39.99
C VAL A 136 -4.76 0.37 -38.96
N GLN A 137 -5.46 -0.73 -39.31
CA GLN A 137 -6.37 -1.42 -38.40
C GLN A 137 -5.61 -2.00 -37.20
N ARG A 138 -4.42 -2.54 -37.44
CA ARG A 138 -3.48 -3.00 -36.41
C ARG A 138 -3.05 -1.88 -35.46
N SER A 139 -2.68 -0.72 -35.99
CA SER A 139 -2.23 0.42 -35.16
C SER A 139 -3.37 0.94 -34.29
N ILE A 140 -4.59 1.02 -34.85
CA ILE A 140 -5.80 1.40 -34.10
C ILE A 140 -6.09 0.36 -33.00
N TYR A 141 -5.98 -0.93 -33.30
CA TYR A 141 -6.18 -2.01 -32.35
C TYR A 141 -5.18 -1.95 -31.19
N LEU A 142 -3.88 -1.80 -31.47
CA LEU A 142 -2.84 -1.66 -30.44
C LEU A 142 -3.03 -0.37 -29.63
N GLY A 143 -3.42 0.72 -30.29
CA GLY A 143 -3.81 1.97 -29.63
C GLY A 143 -4.99 1.79 -28.68
N ALA A 144 -5.99 0.98 -29.06
CA ALA A 144 -7.14 0.67 -28.22
C ALA A 144 -6.76 -0.15 -26.97
N ILE A 145 -5.82 -1.11 -27.07
CA ILE A 145 -5.28 -1.82 -25.90
C ILE A 145 -4.65 -0.83 -24.92
N GLY A 146 -3.75 0.04 -25.42
CA GLY A 146 -3.07 1.03 -24.59
C GLY A 146 -4.03 2.04 -23.96
N ALA A 147 -4.97 2.57 -24.76
CA ALA A 147 -6.00 3.50 -24.31
C ALA A 147 -6.94 2.90 -23.25
N GLY A 148 -7.14 1.57 -23.29
CA GLY A 148 -7.92 0.84 -22.30
C GLY A 148 -7.45 1.07 -20.86
N PHE A 149 -6.13 1.20 -20.64
CA PHE A 149 -5.55 1.38 -19.31
C PHE A 149 -5.52 2.85 -18.84
N LEU A 150 -5.74 3.83 -19.73
CA LEU A 150 -5.62 5.26 -19.41
C LEU A 150 -6.52 5.71 -18.24
N PRO A 151 -7.81 5.30 -18.14
CA PRO A 151 -8.63 5.72 -17.02
C PRO A 151 -8.06 5.26 -15.67
N LEU A 152 -7.65 3.99 -15.57
CA LEU A 152 -7.08 3.44 -14.34
C LEU A 152 -5.73 4.09 -14.01
N LEU A 153 -4.86 4.33 -15.00
CA LEU A 153 -3.62 5.08 -14.82
C LEU A 153 -3.89 6.48 -14.27
N TYR A 154 -4.93 7.16 -14.75
CA TYR A 154 -5.36 8.45 -14.21
C TYR A 154 -5.86 8.34 -12.76
N GLY A 155 -6.66 7.33 -12.44
CA GLY A 155 -7.11 7.07 -11.07
C GLY A 155 -5.94 6.85 -10.10
N PHE A 156 -4.96 6.03 -10.48
CA PHE A 156 -3.78 5.77 -9.67
C PHE A 156 -2.81 6.96 -9.63
N HIS A 157 -2.77 7.78 -10.67
CA HIS A 157 -2.08 9.06 -10.62
C HIS A 157 -2.67 9.98 -9.54
N LEU A 158 -4.00 10.07 -9.42
CA LEU A 158 -4.65 10.84 -8.35
C LEU A 158 -4.26 10.32 -6.97
N VAL A 159 -4.34 9.00 -6.75
CA VAL A 159 -3.95 8.34 -5.48
C VAL A 159 -2.48 8.66 -5.15
N ALA A 160 -1.57 8.43 -6.10
CA ALA A 160 -0.14 8.65 -5.91
C ALA A 160 0.20 10.13 -5.67
N SER A 161 -0.55 11.05 -6.29
CA SER A 161 -0.36 12.49 -6.11
C SER A 161 -0.77 12.96 -4.72
N GLU A 162 -1.84 12.40 -4.14
CA GLU A 162 -2.30 12.72 -2.78
C GLU A 162 -1.35 12.12 -1.74
N ALA A 163 -0.91 10.86 -1.94
CA ALA A 163 0.04 10.18 -1.06
C ALA A 163 1.40 10.89 -0.97
N GLY A 164 1.78 11.68 -1.98
CA GLY A 164 2.98 12.54 -1.93
C GLY A 164 2.88 13.71 -0.94
N GLY A 165 1.68 14.08 -0.50
CA GLY A 165 1.44 15.19 0.43
C GLY A 165 1.73 16.58 -0.15
N LYS A 166 1.12 17.62 0.44
CA LYS A 166 1.20 19.03 -0.01
C LYS A 166 2.61 19.68 0.04
N GLY A 167 3.65 18.93 0.41
CA GLY A 167 5.04 19.40 0.53
C GLY A 167 6.06 18.67 -0.37
N HIS A 168 5.77 17.47 -0.89
CA HIS A 168 6.72 16.75 -1.76
C HIS A 168 6.39 17.02 -3.22
N ARG A 169 7.19 17.88 -3.86
CA ARG A 169 7.15 18.05 -5.31
C ARG A 169 7.60 16.74 -5.97
N ASN A 170 6.62 16.05 -6.57
CA ASN A 170 6.72 14.92 -7.49
C ASN A 170 6.78 13.53 -6.82
N TYR A 171 5.69 12.75 -6.89
CA TYR A 171 5.62 11.36 -6.40
C TYR A 171 6.53 10.39 -7.19
N PHE A 172 7.10 10.85 -8.31
CA PHE A 172 8.16 10.14 -9.03
C PHE A 172 9.53 10.26 -8.36
N LYS A 173 9.70 11.05 -7.31
CA LYS A 173 10.92 11.00 -6.51
C LYS A 173 10.80 9.86 -5.50
N HIS A 174 11.76 8.94 -5.55
CA HIS A 174 11.86 7.90 -4.54
C HIS A 174 12.10 8.55 -3.16
N PRO A 175 11.39 8.13 -2.09
CA PRO A 175 11.45 8.78 -0.78
C PRO A 175 12.84 8.81 -0.16
N GLU A 176 13.70 7.87 -0.53
CA GLU A 176 15.07 7.72 -0.01
C GLU A 176 16.14 8.35 -0.91
N GLY A 177 15.74 9.09 -1.94
CA GLY A 177 16.66 9.73 -2.87
C GLY A 177 17.03 8.87 -4.08
N PRO A 178 17.93 9.38 -4.95
CA PRO A 178 18.34 8.69 -6.17
C PRO A 178 19.18 7.45 -5.86
N VAL A 179 19.07 6.41 -6.71
CA VAL A 179 19.94 5.23 -6.65
C VAL A 179 21.40 5.67 -6.80
N SER A 180 22.28 5.15 -5.93
CA SER A 180 23.70 5.50 -5.96
C SER A 180 24.35 5.11 -7.30
N MET A 181 25.26 5.94 -7.80
CA MET A 181 25.93 5.69 -9.08
C MET A 181 26.76 4.39 -9.02
N ALA A 182 27.34 4.06 -7.86
CA ALA A 182 28.08 2.83 -7.63
C ALA A 182 27.19 1.59 -7.80
N THR A 183 25.98 1.59 -7.22
CA THR A 183 25.02 0.48 -7.40
C THR A 183 24.56 0.35 -8.85
N LEU A 184 24.36 1.47 -9.54
CA LEU A 184 23.91 1.47 -10.94
C LEU A 184 25.02 0.93 -11.86
N LEU A 185 26.26 1.40 -11.70
CA LEU A 185 27.42 0.90 -12.44
C LEU A 185 27.70 -0.57 -12.13
N GLY A 186 27.58 -0.98 -10.86
CA GLY A 186 27.72 -2.37 -10.46
C GLY A 186 26.67 -3.28 -11.12
N GLY A 187 25.41 -2.86 -11.15
CA GLY A 187 24.34 -3.58 -11.85
C GLY A 187 24.55 -3.67 -13.35
N VAL A 188 24.92 -2.55 -14.00
CA VAL A 188 25.24 -2.53 -15.44
C VAL A 188 26.45 -3.41 -15.76
N ALA A 189 27.49 -3.38 -14.93
CA ALA A 189 28.67 -4.22 -15.11
C ALA A 189 28.33 -5.71 -14.96
N LEU A 190 27.47 -6.07 -13.99
CA LEU A 190 27.01 -7.45 -13.81
C LEU A 190 26.18 -7.93 -15.02
N ILE A 191 25.20 -7.14 -15.45
CA ILE A 191 24.38 -7.46 -16.64
C ILE A 191 25.27 -7.53 -17.89
N GLY A 192 26.22 -6.62 -18.03
CA GLY A 192 27.20 -6.61 -19.12
C GLY A 192 28.11 -7.84 -19.11
N ALA A 193 28.58 -8.27 -17.95
CA ALA A 193 29.40 -9.47 -17.79
C ALA A 193 28.61 -10.75 -18.13
N ILE A 194 27.36 -10.84 -17.68
CA ILE A 194 26.46 -11.96 -18.03
C ILE A 194 26.17 -11.95 -19.54
N GLY A 195 25.86 -10.78 -20.11
CA GLY A 195 25.55 -10.63 -21.53
C GLY A 195 26.73 -10.93 -22.45
N THR A 196 27.93 -10.46 -22.09
CA THR A 196 29.18 -10.75 -22.84
C THR A 196 29.59 -12.21 -22.70
N GLY A 197 29.46 -12.80 -21.52
CA GLY A 197 29.68 -14.23 -21.30
C GLY A 197 28.71 -15.10 -22.08
N ALA A 198 27.43 -14.74 -22.09
CA ALA A 198 26.41 -15.40 -22.91
C ALA A 198 26.77 -15.28 -24.39
N TRP A 199 27.01 -14.07 -24.91
CA TRP A 199 27.38 -13.82 -26.32
C TRP A 199 28.57 -14.66 -26.77
N ALA A 200 29.66 -14.65 -26.01
CA ALA A 200 30.87 -15.40 -26.34
C ALA A 200 30.67 -16.93 -26.28
N ALA A 201 29.76 -17.43 -25.42
CA ALA A 201 29.36 -18.83 -25.41
C ALA A 201 28.49 -19.22 -26.63
N GLY A 202 27.59 -18.33 -27.08
CA GLY A 202 26.70 -18.59 -28.22
C GLY A 202 27.43 -18.62 -29.56
N GLU A 203 28.42 -17.74 -29.74
CA GLU A 203 29.30 -17.69 -30.91
C GLU A 203 30.36 -18.82 -30.93
N GLN A 204 30.33 -19.74 -29.96
CA GLN A 204 31.32 -20.83 -29.82
C GLN A 204 32.77 -20.33 -29.78
N VAL A 205 33.00 -19.07 -29.39
CA VAL A 205 34.34 -18.46 -29.27
C VAL A 205 35.18 -19.21 -28.22
N PHE A 206 34.51 -19.93 -27.32
CA PHE A 206 35.13 -20.85 -26.36
C PHE A 206 34.93 -22.31 -26.79
N SER A 207 35.92 -22.91 -27.46
CA SER A 207 36.09 -24.36 -27.51
C SER A 207 37.16 -24.79 -26.49
N MET A 208 36.81 -24.85 -25.20
CA MET A 208 37.72 -25.34 -24.16
C MET A 208 37.31 -26.74 -23.70
N GLU A 209 37.61 -27.76 -24.52
CA GLU A 209 37.24 -29.16 -24.26
C GLU A 209 37.82 -29.74 -22.96
N GLN A 210 38.96 -29.23 -22.44
CA GLN A 210 39.65 -29.88 -21.31
C GLN A 210 39.54 -29.18 -19.94
N ASN A 211 39.13 -27.91 -19.86
CA ASN A 211 39.15 -27.17 -18.59
C ASN A 211 37.90 -26.32 -18.31
N PHE A 212 36.84 -26.47 -19.11
CA PHE A 212 35.60 -25.69 -18.95
C PHE A 212 35.00 -25.81 -17.54
N GLY A 213 34.91 -27.03 -16.99
CA GLY A 213 34.43 -27.25 -15.64
C GLY A 213 35.28 -26.57 -14.56
N LEU A 214 36.60 -26.51 -14.76
CA LEU A 214 37.56 -25.88 -13.84
C LEU A 214 37.44 -24.35 -13.89
N VAL A 215 37.25 -23.77 -15.07
CA VAL A 215 37.04 -22.32 -15.27
C VAL A 215 35.69 -21.87 -14.73
N ILE A 216 34.61 -22.61 -14.98
CA ILE A 216 33.30 -22.32 -14.40
C ILE A 216 33.36 -22.44 -12.88
N MET A 217 33.96 -23.49 -12.33
CA MET A 217 34.13 -23.63 -10.88
C MET A 217 34.93 -22.48 -10.29
N ALA A 218 36.03 -22.05 -10.94
CA ALA A 218 36.80 -20.89 -10.50
C ALA A 218 35.97 -19.60 -10.56
N LEU A 219 35.16 -19.39 -11.60
CA LEU A 219 34.26 -18.24 -11.72
C LEU A 219 33.15 -18.25 -10.67
N VAL A 220 32.55 -19.40 -10.39
CA VAL A 220 31.53 -19.55 -9.33
C VAL A 220 32.15 -19.30 -7.96
N VAL A 221 33.32 -19.87 -7.68
CA VAL A 221 34.06 -19.63 -6.43
C VAL A 221 34.43 -18.15 -6.30
N MET A 222 34.96 -17.53 -7.35
CA MET A 222 35.25 -16.09 -7.37
C MET A 222 33.99 -15.25 -7.20
N GLY A 223 32.86 -15.66 -7.79
CA GLY A 223 31.57 -15.00 -7.63
C GLY A 223 31.05 -15.07 -6.19
N PHE A 224 31.14 -16.23 -5.55
CA PHE A 224 30.80 -16.40 -4.14
C PHE A 224 31.73 -15.60 -3.23
N LEU A 225 33.04 -15.65 -3.46
CA LEU A 225 34.01 -14.84 -2.73
C LEU A 225 33.72 -13.35 -2.92
N ALA A 226 33.47 -12.91 -4.15
CA ALA A 226 33.09 -11.53 -4.44
C ALA A 226 31.82 -11.16 -3.68
N PHE A 227 30.76 -11.97 -3.70
CA PHE A 227 29.51 -11.67 -2.98
C PHE A 227 29.69 -11.60 -1.45
N ILE A 228 30.59 -12.41 -0.89
CA ILE A 228 30.94 -12.38 0.54
C ILE A 228 31.74 -11.12 0.87
N PHE A 229 32.71 -10.74 0.03
CA PHE A 229 33.61 -9.62 0.29
C PHE A 229 33.10 -8.25 -0.20
N LEU A 230 32.17 -8.20 -1.15
CA LEU A 230 31.63 -6.95 -1.71
C LEU A 230 30.97 -6.06 -0.66
N PRO A 231 30.11 -6.58 0.25
CA PRO A 231 29.51 -5.78 1.32
C PRO A 231 30.56 -5.19 2.28
N HIS A 232 31.65 -5.91 2.51
CA HIS A 232 32.76 -5.45 3.34
C HIS A 232 33.56 -4.34 2.64
N LEU A 233 33.81 -4.47 1.33
CA LEU A 233 34.45 -3.42 0.52
C LEU A 233 33.56 -2.18 0.37
N SER A 234 32.25 -2.36 0.19
CA SER A 234 31.31 -1.23 0.11
C SER A 234 31.19 -0.50 1.44
N SER A 235 31.29 -1.19 2.59
CA SER A 235 31.32 -0.53 3.90
C SER A 235 32.57 0.34 4.10
N LEU A 236 33.73 -0.09 3.58
CA LEU A 236 34.99 0.67 3.62
C LEU A 236 34.99 1.91 2.69
N ILE A 237 34.18 1.88 1.62
CA ILE A 237 34.03 2.99 0.68
C ILE A 237 32.90 3.93 1.12
N GLY A 238 31.81 3.39 1.66
CA GLY A 238 30.59 4.12 2.06
C GLY A 238 30.72 4.92 3.37
N GLU A 239 31.56 4.49 4.31
CA GLU A 239 31.84 5.27 5.54
C GLU A 239 32.46 6.65 5.25
N ARG A 240 32.96 6.89 4.02
CA ARG A 240 33.49 8.18 3.59
C ARG A 240 32.43 9.14 3.03
N GLU A 241 31.27 8.65 2.61
CA GLU A 241 30.17 9.45 2.07
C GLU A 241 29.09 9.78 3.12
N ASP A 242 28.86 8.92 4.13
CA ASP A 242 27.81 9.12 5.14
C ASP A 242 28.12 10.22 6.18
N THR A 243 29.35 10.78 6.20
CA THR A 243 29.71 11.91 7.07
C THR A 243 29.36 13.28 6.51
N ASP A 244 29.07 13.38 5.22
CA ASP A 244 28.63 14.64 4.62
C ASP A 244 27.10 14.68 4.61
N LYS A 245 26.54 15.64 5.37
CA LYS A 245 25.12 16.00 5.22
C LYS A 245 24.88 16.20 3.73
N PRO A 246 23.92 15.50 3.09
CA PRO A 246 23.69 15.67 1.67
C PRO A 246 23.32 17.13 1.45
N ASP A 247 24.24 17.87 0.84
CA ASP A 247 24.00 19.24 0.43
C ASP A 247 22.81 19.15 -0.52
N VAL A 248 21.69 19.73 -0.10
CA VAL A 248 20.49 19.80 -0.92
C VAL A 248 20.83 20.70 -2.09
N ALA A 249 21.46 20.12 -3.11
CA ALA A 249 21.73 20.78 -4.36
C ALA A 249 20.40 21.34 -4.85
N LYS A 250 20.30 22.67 -4.89
CA LYS A 250 19.21 23.39 -5.53
C LYS A 250 19.25 23.01 -7.02
N ALA A 251 18.58 21.93 -7.38
CA ALA A 251 18.55 21.38 -8.72
C ALA A 251 17.24 21.85 -9.40
N GLY A 252 17.24 22.72 -10.42
CA GLY A 252 18.27 22.86 -11.44
C GLY A 252 18.37 21.53 -12.18
N PHE A 253 17.69 21.41 -13.31
CA PHE A 253 17.37 20.17 -14.03
C PHE A 253 18.62 19.46 -14.62
N ALA A 254 19.58 19.06 -13.80
CA ALA A 254 20.65 18.14 -14.18
C ALA A 254 20.10 16.71 -14.02
N MET A 255 19.75 16.06 -15.13
CA MET A 255 19.28 14.66 -15.14
C MET A 255 20.41 13.71 -14.71
N HIS A 256 20.59 13.51 -13.40
CA HIS A 256 21.38 12.40 -12.90
C HIS A 256 20.64 11.08 -13.20
N PRO A 257 21.28 10.06 -13.79
CA PRO A 257 20.62 8.81 -14.22
C PRO A 257 19.95 8.07 -13.05
N GLY A 258 20.47 8.23 -11.83
CA GLY A 258 19.84 7.72 -10.61
C GLY A 258 18.42 8.26 -10.34
N TYR A 259 18.10 9.50 -10.76
CA TYR A 259 16.73 10.03 -10.65
C TYR A 259 15.80 9.42 -11.70
N LEU A 260 16.31 9.06 -12.88
CA LEU A 260 15.50 8.41 -13.92
C LEU A 260 15.13 6.99 -13.50
N VAL A 261 16.09 6.20 -13.02
CA VAL A 261 15.84 4.82 -12.54
C VAL A 261 14.89 4.84 -11.34
N SER A 262 15.14 5.75 -10.39
CA SER A 262 14.28 6.01 -9.23
C SER A 262 12.85 6.37 -9.62
N GLY A 263 12.69 7.24 -10.63
CA GLY A 263 11.38 7.64 -11.13
C GLY A 263 10.64 6.53 -11.89
N LEU A 264 11.37 5.71 -12.65
CA LEU A 264 10.80 4.53 -13.29
C LEU A 264 10.34 3.50 -12.25
N ASP A 265 11.13 3.23 -11.21
CA ASP A 265 10.73 2.33 -10.13
C ASP A 265 9.48 2.86 -9.41
N ALA A 266 9.44 4.15 -9.10
CA ALA A 266 8.26 4.78 -8.51
C ALA A 266 7.02 4.69 -9.43
N ALA A 267 7.19 4.84 -10.75
CA ALA A 267 6.11 4.67 -11.72
C ALA A 267 5.61 3.21 -11.78
N MET A 268 6.53 2.25 -11.78
CA MET A 268 6.21 0.82 -11.75
C MET A 268 5.40 0.47 -10.50
N VAL A 269 5.80 0.99 -9.35
CA VAL A 269 5.18 0.66 -8.06
C VAL A 269 3.85 1.39 -7.83
N ARG A 270 3.76 2.67 -8.19
CA ARG A 270 2.58 3.51 -7.90
C ARG A 270 1.55 3.55 -9.02
N LEU A 271 1.94 3.30 -10.26
CA LEU A 271 1.03 3.35 -11.42
C LEU A 271 0.80 1.98 -12.05
N LEU A 272 1.86 1.21 -12.36
CA LEU A 272 1.71 -0.06 -13.06
C LEU A 272 1.24 -1.19 -12.16
N ALA A 273 1.81 -1.33 -10.96
CA ALA A 273 1.44 -2.39 -10.04
C ALA A 273 -0.05 -2.37 -9.67
N PRO A 274 -0.69 -1.20 -9.40
CA PRO A 274 -2.13 -1.15 -9.16
C PRO A 274 -3.00 -1.58 -10.35
N LEU A 275 -2.50 -1.53 -11.60
CA LEU A 275 -3.24 -2.04 -12.77
C LEU A 275 -3.52 -3.55 -12.68
N SER A 276 -2.80 -4.29 -11.83
CA SER A 276 -3.12 -5.70 -11.55
C SER A 276 -4.39 -5.90 -10.71
N GLY A 277 -4.93 -4.84 -10.08
CA GLY A 277 -5.97 -4.94 -9.07
C GLY A 277 -5.44 -5.16 -7.64
N ALA A 278 -4.12 -5.27 -7.44
CA ALA A 278 -3.45 -5.47 -6.15
C ALA A 278 -3.84 -4.47 -5.05
N THR A 279 -4.28 -3.27 -5.42
CA THR A 279 -4.69 -2.22 -4.46
C THR A 279 -6.17 -2.26 -4.09
N GLN A 280 -6.95 -3.16 -4.69
CA GLN A 280 -8.40 -3.20 -4.50
C GLN A 280 -8.79 -4.01 -3.27
N GLY A 281 -9.58 -3.43 -2.37
CA GLY A 281 -10.07 -4.14 -1.19
C GLY A 281 -11.10 -5.23 -1.55
N GLY A 282 -11.04 -6.38 -0.85
CA GLY A 282 -12.03 -7.45 -0.93
C GLY A 282 -11.46 -8.85 -0.81
N LEU A 283 -12.28 -9.81 -0.39
CA LEU A 283 -11.86 -11.22 -0.33
C LEU A 283 -11.72 -11.79 -1.75
N MET A 284 -10.52 -12.25 -2.11
CA MET A 284 -10.18 -12.78 -3.45
C MET A 284 -10.34 -11.80 -4.62
N VAL A 285 -10.67 -10.54 -4.35
CA VAL A 285 -10.94 -9.53 -5.38
C VAL A 285 -9.68 -9.16 -6.16
N PRO A 286 -8.53 -8.86 -5.53
CA PRO A 286 -7.27 -8.62 -6.25
C PRO A 286 -6.88 -9.78 -7.15
N GLN A 287 -6.98 -11.01 -6.65
CA GLN A 287 -6.64 -12.22 -7.38
C GLN A 287 -7.54 -12.38 -8.61
N LEU A 288 -8.86 -12.18 -8.43
CA LEU A 288 -9.80 -12.26 -9.53
C LEU A 288 -9.53 -11.18 -10.59
N ILE A 289 -9.27 -9.94 -10.19
CA ILE A 289 -8.95 -8.85 -11.13
C ILE A 289 -7.66 -9.17 -11.90
N LEU A 290 -6.60 -9.63 -11.22
CA LEU A 290 -5.37 -10.03 -11.88
C LEU A 290 -5.64 -11.08 -12.94
N LEU A 291 -6.40 -12.12 -12.62
CA LEU A 291 -6.78 -13.18 -13.56
C LEU A 291 -7.61 -12.65 -14.73
N LEU A 292 -8.58 -11.78 -14.47
CA LEU A 292 -9.44 -11.16 -15.48
C LEU A 292 -8.65 -10.28 -16.46
N ILE A 293 -7.56 -9.65 -16.04
CA ILE A 293 -6.71 -8.84 -16.94
C ILE A 293 -5.73 -9.75 -17.70
N MET A 294 -5.13 -10.71 -17.00
CA MET A 294 -4.07 -11.55 -17.55
C MET A 294 -4.57 -12.52 -18.62
N LEU A 295 -5.78 -13.08 -18.46
CA LEU A 295 -6.38 -13.98 -19.44
C LEU A 295 -6.54 -13.35 -20.85
N PRO A 296 -7.25 -12.22 -21.03
CA PRO A 296 -7.42 -11.63 -22.35
C PRO A 296 -6.10 -11.11 -22.94
N LEU A 297 -5.17 -10.60 -22.11
CA LEU A 297 -3.83 -10.22 -22.59
C LEU A 297 -3.04 -11.42 -23.13
N SER A 298 -3.07 -12.54 -22.42
CA SER A 298 -2.42 -13.79 -22.87
C SER A 298 -3.09 -14.34 -24.13
N ALA A 299 -4.42 -14.27 -24.19
CA ALA A 299 -5.22 -14.69 -25.32
C ALA A 299 -4.89 -13.85 -26.58
N MET A 300 -4.83 -12.52 -26.45
CA MET A 300 -4.38 -11.64 -27.54
C MET A 300 -2.93 -11.90 -27.92
N GLY A 301 -2.04 -12.16 -26.96
CA GLY A 301 -0.65 -12.55 -27.21
C GLY A 301 -0.52 -13.83 -28.04
N TYR A 302 -1.49 -14.74 -27.94
CA TYR A 302 -1.57 -15.92 -28.78
C TYR A 302 -2.18 -15.65 -30.16
N ALA A 303 -3.29 -14.91 -30.22
CA ALA A 303 -4.09 -14.74 -31.43
C ALA A 303 -3.57 -13.70 -32.43
N LEU A 304 -2.82 -12.70 -31.97
CA LEU A 304 -2.36 -11.62 -32.83
C LEU A 304 -1.32 -12.06 -33.87
N PRO A 305 -1.33 -11.45 -35.07
CA PRO A 305 -0.27 -11.65 -36.06
C PRO A 305 1.11 -11.31 -35.49
N HIS A 306 2.10 -12.12 -35.83
CA HIS A 306 3.49 -11.89 -35.43
C HIS A 306 4.04 -10.58 -36.03
N PRO A 307 4.90 -9.83 -35.32
CA PRO A 307 5.33 -10.00 -33.92
C PRO A 307 4.41 -9.27 -32.91
N TRP A 308 3.23 -8.80 -33.33
CA TRP A 308 2.42 -7.85 -32.57
C TRP A 308 1.72 -8.47 -31.35
N GLY A 309 1.65 -9.79 -31.27
CA GLY A 309 1.32 -10.50 -30.04
C GLY A 309 2.29 -10.22 -28.88
N LEU A 310 3.51 -9.75 -29.15
CA LEU A 310 4.45 -9.31 -28.11
C LEU A 310 3.96 -8.08 -27.35
N ALA A 311 3.12 -7.22 -27.94
CA ALA A 311 2.64 -6.00 -27.29
C ALA A 311 1.77 -6.27 -26.05
N PRO A 312 0.68 -7.06 -26.11
CA PRO A 312 -0.08 -7.43 -24.91
C PRO A 312 0.74 -8.27 -23.92
N ILE A 313 1.68 -9.11 -24.40
CA ILE A 313 2.60 -9.86 -23.54
C ILE A 313 3.53 -8.90 -22.75
N ALA A 314 4.04 -7.86 -23.40
CA ALA A 314 4.88 -6.85 -22.77
C ALA A 314 4.10 -6.05 -21.72
N ILE A 315 2.84 -5.67 -22.01
CA ILE A 315 1.96 -5.00 -21.03
C ILE A 315 1.72 -5.91 -19.82
N ALA A 316 1.37 -7.18 -20.04
CA ALA A 316 1.18 -8.15 -18.96
C ALA A 316 2.45 -8.32 -18.11
N SER A 317 3.61 -8.44 -18.77
CA SER A 317 4.91 -8.57 -18.10
C SER A 317 5.26 -7.33 -17.27
N LEU A 318 5.03 -6.12 -17.81
CA LEU A 318 5.23 -4.86 -17.08
C LEU A 318 4.37 -4.76 -15.83
N ILE A 319 3.12 -5.23 -15.88
CA ILE A 319 2.23 -5.30 -14.71
C ILE A 319 2.79 -6.27 -13.67
N ILE A 320 3.26 -7.45 -14.07
CA ILE A 320 3.86 -8.46 -13.17
C ILE A 320 5.13 -7.91 -12.51
N PHE A 321 6.04 -7.28 -13.28
CA PHE A 321 7.24 -6.68 -12.73
C PHE A 321 6.92 -5.52 -11.79
N GLY A 322 5.95 -4.66 -12.16
CA GLY A 322 5.46 -3.61 -11.28
C GLY A 322 4.93 -4.17 -9.95
N LEU A 323 4.14 -5.23 -10.01
CA LEU A 323 3.60 -5.93 -8.84
C LEU A 323 4.71 -6.50 -7.94
N GLY A 324 5.72 -7.14 -8.54
CA GLY A 324 6.90 -7.62 -7.83
C GLY A 324 7.69 -6.52 -7.13
N ARG A 325 7.91 -5.39 -7.81
CA ARG A 325 8.55 -4.20 -7.23
C ARG A 325 7.74 -3.61 -6.09
N ARG A 326 6.41 -3.53 -6.24
CA ARG A 326 5.52 -3.01 -5.18
C ARG A 326 5.54 -3.92 -3.96
N TRP A 327 5.53 -5.23 -4.14
CA TRP A 327 5.67 -6.19 -3.05
C TRP A 327 6.99 -6.03 -2.29
N ALA A 328 8.11 -5.83 -3.01
CA ALA A 328 9.41 -5.57 -2.38
C ALA A 328 9.37 -4.31 -1.49
N TRP A 329 8.78 -3.21 -1.96
CA TRP A 329 8.63 -1.99 -1.15
C TRP A 329 7.75 -2.20 0.08
N VAL A 330 6.67 -2.98 -0.03
CA VAL A 330 5.82 -3.32 1.13
C VAL A 330 6.60 -4.13 2.16
N GLU A 331 7.47 -5.04 1.71
CA GLU A 331 8.31 -5.84 2.60
C GLU A 331 9.42 -5.01 3.27
N ASP A 332 10.03 -4.06 2.56
CA ASP A 332 10.95 -3.08 3.16
C ASP A 332 10.25 -2.21 4.23
N ASP A 333 9.06 -1.68 3.89
CA ASP A 333 8.25 -0.90 4.83
C ASP A 333 7.87 -1.73 6.06
N ARG A 334 7.56 -3.02 5.86
CA ARG A 334 7.21 -3.97 6.91
C ARG A 334 8.36 -4.17 7.89
N GLU A 335 9.59 -4.31 7.41
CA GLU A 335 10.77 -4.37 8.28
C GLU A 335 10.96 -3.07 9.09
N LYS A 336 10.72 -1.91 8.47
CA LYS A 336 10.76 -0.62 9.19
C LYS A 336 9.65 -0.53 10.23
N ALA A 337 8.44 -0.99 9.92
CA ALA A 337 7.33 -1.01 10.88
C ALA A 337 7.63 -1.90 12.08
N LEU A 338 8.35 -3.02 11.87
CA LEU A 338 8.84 -3.86 12.96
C LEU A 338 9.87 -3.15 13.84
N ARG A 339 10.70 -2.24 13.28
CA ARG A 339 11.69 -1.47 14.06
C ARG A 339 11.05 -0.30 14.81
N ILE A 340 10.12 0.42 14.18
CA ILE A 340 9.50 1.64 14.71
C ILE A 340 8.24 1.30 15.56
N GLN A 341 7.73 0.07 15.47
CA GLN A 341 6.57 -0.45 16.21
C GLN A 341 5.25 0.29 15.94
N THR A 342 5.08 0.79 14.72
CA THR A 342 3.90 1.56 14.27
C THR A 342 3.66 1.32 12.79
N THR A 343 2.40 1.42 12.35
CA THR A 343 2.08 1.45 10.91
C THR A 343 1.81 2.83 10.36
N ARG A 344 2.00 3.87 11.20
CA ARG A 344 1.83 5.27 10.83
C ARG A 344 3.16 6.02 10.98
N SER A 345 3.86 6.20 9.86
CA SER A 345 5.11 6.95 9.79
C SER A 345 5.29 7.53 8.39
N ASP A 346 5.87 8.71 8.36
CA ASP A 346 6.37 9.40 7.16
C ASP A 346 7.49 8.63 6.44
N GLN A 347 8.12 7.65 7.11
CA GLN A 347 9.15 6.79 6.53
C GLN A 347 8.59 5.65 5.67
N PHE A 348 7.28 5.38 5.73
CA PHE A 348 6.64 4.36 4.90
C PHE A 348 6.34 4.90 3.51
N ARG A 349 6.62 4.10 2.49
CA ARG A 349 6.51 4.50 1.08
C ARG A 349 5.11 4.25 0.51
N ILE A 350 4.42 3.19 0.97
CA ILE A 350 3.13 2.70 0.45
C ILE A 350 2.12 2.40 1.58
N GLY A 351 2.60 1.85 2.71
CA GLY A 351 1.77 1.44 3.84
C GLY A 351 1.31 -0.03 3.78
N PHE A 352 0.41 -0.43 4.71
CA PHE A 352 0.09 -1.84 5.03
C PHE A 352 -1.36 -2.25 4.76
N ALA A 353 -1.99 -1.63 3.76
CA ALA A 353 -3.41 -1.85 3.50
C ALA A 353 -3.70 -3.25 2.91
N ASN A 354 -2.89 -3.72 1.95
CA ASN A 354 -3.01 -5.05 1.34
C ASN A 354 -1.71 -5.84 1.47
N ASP A 355 -1.82 -7.12 1.80
CA ASP A 355 -0.71 -8.07 1.69
C ASP A 355 -0.66 -8.55 0.22
N LEU A 356 0.37 -8.11 -0.51
CA LEU A 356 0.51 -8.34 -1.95
C LEU A 356 1.16 -9.68 -2.30
N ARG A 357 1.43 -10.51 -1.29
CA ARG A 357 2.17 -11.76 -1.45
C ARG A 357 1.52 -12.68 -2.46
N ASP A 358 0.23 -12.96 -2.30
CA ASP A 358 -0.46 -13.97 -3.10
C ASP A 358 -0.66 -13.47 -4.55
N GLU A 359 -0.90 -12.17 -4.73
CA GLU A 359 -1.01 -11.53 -6.03
C GLU A 359 0.34 -11.52 -6.75
N ALA A 360 1.45 -11.21 -6.07
CA ALA A 360 2.79 -11.23 -6.66
C ALA A 360 3.19 -12.65 -7.08
N LEU A 361 2.94 -13.65 -6.22
CA LEU A 361 3.18 -15.06 -6.56
C LEU A 361 2.34 -15.52 -7.75
N MET A 362 1.07 -15.12 -7.82
CA MET A 362 0.22 -15.44 -8.96
C MET A 362 0.66 -14.71 -10.25
N GLY A 363 1.13 -13.47 -10.14
CA GLY A 363 1.74 -12.73 -11.24
C GLY A 363 2.99 -13.44 -11.79
N TYR A 364 3.88 -13.88 -10.90
CA TYR A 364 5.05 -14.67 -11.28
C TYR A 364 4.69 -16.02 -11.89
N ALA A 365 3.66 -16.70 -11.37
CA ALA A 365 3.16 -17.93 -11.97
C ALA A 365 2.66 -17.70 -13.42
N TRP A 366 2.19 -16.49 -13.74
CA TRP A 366 1.78 -16.17 -15.11
C TRP A 366 2.94 -16.10 -16.10
N LEU A 367 4.19 -15.93 -15.65
CA LEU A 367 5.37 -15.98 -16.52
C LEU A 367 5.54 -17.35 -17.20
N PHE A 368 5.07 -18.44 -16.57
CA PHE A 368 5.05 -19.78 -17.19
C PHE A 368 4.14 -19.87 -18.42
N VAL A 369 3.21 -18.92 -18.58
CA VAL A 369 2.34 -18.81 -19.76
C VAL A 369 2.88 -17.75 -20.72
N LEU A 370 3.31 -16.59 -20.20
CA LEU A 370 3.76 -15.46 -21.01
C LEU A 370 5.09 -15.71 -21.72
N VAL A 371 6.04 -16.39 -21.09
CA VAL A 371 7.36 -16.65 -21.68
C VAL A 371 7.25 -17.59 -22.90
N PRO A 372 6.57 -18.75 -22.82
CA PRO A 372 6.32 -19.58 -24.00
C PRO A 372 5.56 -18.86 -25.12
N LEU A 373 4.59 -18.02 -24.77
CA LEU A 373 3.88 -17.19 -25.75
C LEU A 373 4.81 -16.19 -26.44
N ALA A 374 5.74 -15.58 -25.71
CA ALA A 374 6.75 -14.68 -26.26
C ALA A 374 7.69 -15.44 -27.20
N LEU A 375 8.17 -16.62 -26.80
CA LEU A 375 9.03 -17.47 -27.62
C LEU A 375 8.35 -17.88 -28.93
N ARG A 376 7.06 -18.25 -28.88
CA ARG A 376 6.26 -18.52 -30.08
C ARG A 376 6.20 -17.33 -31.02
N GLN A 377 5.92 -16.13 -30.50
CA GLN A 377 5.82 -14.91 -31.31
C GLN A 377 7.17 -14.50 -31.91
N ILE A 378 8.27 -14.69 -31.16
CA ILE A 378 9.64 -14.49 -31.65
C ILE A 378 9.98 -15.50 -32.74
N GLN A 379 9.66 -16.78 -32.54
CA GLN A 379 9.89 -17.83 -33.53
C GLN A 379 9.16 -17.54 -34.84
N MET A 380 7.88 -17.17 -34.77
CA MET A 380 7.09 -16.85 -35.97
C MET A 380 7.65 -15.67 -36.76
N HIS A 381 8.40 -14.76 -36.11
CA HIS A 381 8.97 -13.59 -36.78
C HIS A 381 10.40 -13.80 -37.28
N PHE A 382 11.24 -14.52 -36.52
CA PHE A 382 12.68 -14.64 -36.79
C PHE A 382 13.14 -16.03 -37.23
N ASP A 383 12.27 -17.05 -37.19
CA ASP A 383 12.57 -18.45 -37.54
C ASP A 383 13.85 -19.02 -36.87
N LEU A 384 13.93 -18.84 -35.55
CA LEU A 384 15.05 -19.21 -34.69
C LEU A 384 15.07 -20.68 -34.21
N PHE A 385 14.04 -21.49 -34.47
CA PHE A 385 13.93 -22.87 -33.96
C PHE A 385 13.52 -23.85 -35.07
N GLU A 386 14.09 -25.07 -35.08
CA GLU A 386 13.71 -26.17 -36.00
C GLU A 386 12.85 -27.20 -35.26
N PRO A 387 11.69 -27.60 -35.79
CA PRO A 387 10.93 -28.70 -35.21
C PRO A 387 11.65 -30.04 -35.45
N VAL A 388 11.64 -30.93 -34.44
CA VAL A 388 12.37 -32.21 -34.48
C VAL A 388 11.69 -33.27 -35.34
N ASP A 389 10.36 -33.24 -35.43
CA ASP A 389 9.59 -34.21 -36.22
C ASP A 389 9.03 -33.55 -37.51
N PRO A 390 9.36 -34.05 -38.71
CA PRO A 390 8.78 -33.58 -39.98
C PRO A 390 7.27 -33.80 -40.09
N MET A 391 6.65 -34.63 -39.23
CA MET A 391 5.19 -34.75 -39.17
C MET A 391 4.53 -33.51 -38.52
N ILE A 392 5.27 -32.74 -37.71
CA ILE A 392 4.88 -31.40 -37.23
C ILE A 392 4.87 -30.40 -38.41
N LEU A 393 5.72 -30.63 -39.42
CA LEU A 393 5.78 -29.85 -40.66
C LEU A 393 4.55 -30.07 -41.57
N ALA A 394 3.98 -31.29 -41.58
CA ALA A 394 2.83 -31.64 -42.41
C ALA A 394 1.48 -31.15 -41.86
N GLY A 395 1.42 -30.77 -40.58
CA GLY A 395 0.21 -30.27 -39.91
C GLY A 395 0.10 -28.75 -39.88
N ALA A 396 1.21 -28.02 -39.74
CA ALA A 396 1.34 -26.58 -39.98
C ALA A 396 2.70 -26.11 -39.49
N ALA A 397 3.65 -25.95 -40.40
CA ALA A 397 4.89 -25.20 -40.16
C ALA A 397 4.66 -23.70 -39.80
N GLN A 398 3.40 -23.28 -39.57
CA GLN A 398 3.01 -21.95 -39.08
C GLN A 398 2.11 -21.99 -37.82
N SER A 399 1.71 -23.16 -37.30
CA SER A 399 0.77 -23.26 -36.16
C SER A 399 1.04 -24.41 -35.20
N THR A 400 2.30 -24.60 -34.80
CA THR A 400 2.61 -25.38 -33.59
C THR A 400 1.83 -24.82 -32.40
N GLY A 401 1.01 -25.65 -31.77
CA GLY A 401 0.05 -25.23 -30.74
C GLY A 401 0.75 -24.72 -29.49
N LEU A 402 0.05 -23.89 -28.68
CA LEU A 402 0.57 -23.39 -27.39
C LEU A 402 1.12 -24.51 -26.49
N ILE A 403 0.53 -25.70 -26.57
CA ILE A 403 0.93 -26.89 -25.80
C ILE A 403 2.35 -27.35 -26.14
N GLU A 404 2.78 -27.26 -27.40
CA GLU A 404 4.14 -27.67 -27.81
C GLU A 404 5.19 -26.69 -27.29
N TRP A 405 4.88 -25.39 -27.30
CA TRP A 405 5.71 -24.36 -26.67
C TRP A 405 5.77 -24.50 -25.16
N LEU A 406 4.67 -24.88 -24.51
CA LEU A 406 4.64 -25.20 -23.09
C LEU A 406 5.47 -26.45 -22.77
N LYS A 407 5.40 -27.49 -23.61
CA LYS A 407 6.23 -28.70 -23.48
C LYS A 407 7.71 -28.37 -23.63
N PHE A 408 8.08 -27.63 -24.67
CA PHE A 408 9.46 -27.18 -24.90
C PHE A 408 10.01 -26.42 -23.70
N PHE A 409 9.30 -25.36 -23.29
CA PHE A 409 9.75 -24.53 -22.18
C PHE A 409 9.74 -25.31 -20.84
N GLY A 410 8.78 -26.21 -20.65
CA GLY A 410 8.74 -27.10 -19.48
C GLY A 410 9.93 -28.04 -19.41
N THR A 411 10.35 -28.61 -20.55
CA THR A 411 11.57 -29.43 -20.68
C THR A 411 12.83 -28.59 -20.38
N GLU A 412 12.95 -27.41 -20.97
CA GLU A 412 14.07 -26.48 -20.74
C GLU A 412 14.16 -26.03 -19.27
N LEU A 413 13.01 -25.82 -18.60
CA LEU A 413 12.96 -25.54 -17.17
C LEU A 413 13.30 -26.77 -16.30
N ALA A 414 12.97 -27.98 -16.74
CA ALA A 414 13.27 -29.20 -15.99
C ALA A 414 14.77 -29.51 -15.99
N LYS A 415 15.46 -29.27 -17.12
CA LYS A 415 16.93 -29.17 -17.20
C LYS A 415 17.51 -27.93 -16.47
N GLY A 416 16.58 -27.05 -16.11
CA GLY A 416 16.72 -25.67 -15.74
C GLY A 416 17.18 -25.41 -14.33
N VAL A 417 16.28 -25.87 -13.47
CA VAL A 417 16.15 -25.42 -12.10
C VAL A 417 17.20 -26.13 -11.25
N PRO A 418 18.02 -25.41 -10.47
CA PRO A 418 19.09 -26.00 -9.64
C PRO A 418 18.60 -26.97 -8.54
N ILE A 419 17.28 -27.07 -8.31
CA ILE A 419 16.65 -28.06 -7.42
C ILE A 419 16.27 -29.34 -8.20
N VAL A 420 16.11 -29.24 -9.53
CA VAL A 420 15.39 -30.18 -10.40
C VAL A 420 16.21 -30.59 -11.63
N ASP A 421 17.54 -30.39 -11.66
CA ASP A 421 18.45 -30.97 -12.68
C ASP A 421 18.52 -32.52 -12.61
N TRP A 422 17.48 -33.15 -12.07
CA TRP A 422 17.30 -34.59 -12.02
C TRP A 422 17.07 -35.17 -13.41
N VAL A 423 16.58 -34.38 -14.38
CA VAL A 423 16.35 -34.84 -15.75
C VAL A 423 17.65 -35.32 -16.38
N ASP A 424 18.71 -34.50 -16.32
CA ASP A 424 20.02 -34.84 -16.88
C ASP A 424 20.77 -35.81 -15.94
N ILE A 425 20.55 -35.76 -14.62
CA ILE A 425 21.16 -36.70 -13.66
C ILE A 425 20.58 -38.13 -13.75
N TYR A 426 19.28 -38.29 -14.05
CA TYR A 426 18.61 -39.59 -14.14
C TYR A 426 18.42 -40.06 -15.59
N ASP A 427 19.09 -39.45 -16.57
CA ASP A 427 19.03 -39.80 -18.00
C ASP A 427 17.59 -39.98 -18.52
N VAL A 428 16.69 -39.06 -18.14
CA VAL A 428 15.31 -39.13 -18.64
C VAL A 428 15.32 -38.77 -20.12
N THR A 429 15.10 -39.75 -20.99
CA THR A 429 14.98 -39.51 -22.44
C THR A 429 13.78 -38.62 -22.71
N GLN A 430 14.04 -37.38 -23.10
CA GLN A 430 13.02 -36.39 -23.45
C GLN A 430 13.07 -36.10 -24.94
N GLU A 431 11.92 -36.24 -25.61
CA GLU A 431 11.74 -35.75 -26.97
C GLU A 431 11.49 -34.24 -26.91
N GLU A 432 12.51 -33.46 -27.25
CA GLU A 432 12.34 -32.01 -27.42
C GLU A 432 11.59 -31.72 -28.72
N PRO A 433 10.51 -30.92 -28.68
CA PRO A 433 9.77 -30.60 -29.90
C PRO A 433 10.51 -29.61 -30.81
N PHE A 434 11.47 -28.83 -30.28
CA PHE A 434 12.21 -27.79 -31.00
C PHE A 434 13.70 -27.81 -30.70
N ILE A 435 14.53 -27.52 -31.72
CA ILE A 435 15.99 -27.35 -31.62
C ILE A 435 16.35 -25.89 -31.95
N PRO A 436 17.15 -25.18 -31.13
CA PRO A 436 17.54 -23.79 -31.38
C PRO A 436 18.53 -23.65 -32.56
N LYS A 437 18.22 -22.78 -33.53
CA LYS A 437 19.05 -22.39 -34.68
C LYS A 437 20.04 -21.28 -34.30
N GLY A 438 21.33 -21.62 -34.24
CA GLY A 438 22.41 -20.65 -34.05
C GLY A 438 22.43 -19.94 -32.69
N ALA A 439 23.31 -18.95 -32.57
CA ALA A 439 23.61 -18.26 -31.30
C ALA A 439 22.41 -17.47 -30.74
N ALA A 440 21.67 -16.77 -31.60
CA ALA A 440 20.53 -15.93 -31.20
C ALA A 440 19.41 -16.75 -30.51
N ALA A 441 19.05 -17.91 -31.06
CA ALA A 441 18.06 -18.80 -30.46
C ALA A 441 18.51 -19.30 -29.07
N ARG A 442 19.77 -19.70 -28.95
CA ARG A 442 20.36 -20.14 -27.69
C ARG A 442 20.37 -19.02 -26.63
N HIS A 443 20.68 -17.78 -27.02
CA HIS A 443 20.61 -16.64 -26.10
C HIS A 443 19.20 -16.36 -25.60
N ILE A 444 18.21 -16.45 -26.48
CA ILE A 444 16.81 -16.21 -26.10
C ILE A 444 16.32 -17.29 -25.12
N VAL A 445 16.64 -18.57 -25.39
CA VAL A 445 16.37 -19.67 -24.44
C VAL A 445 17.07 -19.41 -23.11
N PHE A 446 18.37 -19.08 -23.14
CA PHE A 446 19.14 -18.78 -21.93
C PHE A 446 18.56 -17.62 -21.12
N ILE A 447 18.23 -16.50 -21.74
CA ILE A 447 17.64 -15.32 -21.06
C ILE A 447 16.27 -15.68 -20.48
N SER A 448 15.45 -16.42 -21.23
CA SER A 448 14.12 -16.84 -20.77
C SER A 448 14.18 -17.74 -19.54
N ARG A 449 15.15 -18.66 -19.51
CA ARG A 449 15.45 -19.55 -18.39
C ARG A 449 15.96 -18.77 -17.19
N LEU A 450 16.99 -17.92 -17.39
CA LEU A 450 17.55 -17.08 -16.33
C LEU A 450 16.47 -16.24 -15.64
N LEU A 451 15.55 -15.65 -16.41
CA LEU A 451 14.46 -14.83 -15.89
C LEU A 451 13.52 -15.65 -15.01
N VAL A 452 13.06 -16.82 -15.47
CA VAL A 452 12.14 -17.65 -14.69
C VAL A 452 12.81 -18.29 -13.49
N ASP A 453 14.06 -18.73 -13.63
CA ASP A 453 14.83 -19.33 -12.53
C ASP A 453 15.05 -18.33 -11.39
N VAL A 454 15.47 -17.11 -11.71
CA VAL A 454 15.63 -16.04 -10.70
C VAL A 454 14.31 -15.76 -9.99
N VAL A 455 13.21 -15.67 -10.73
CA VAL A 455 11.88 -15.43 -10.16
C VAL A 455 11.43 -16.60 -9.28
N LEU A 456 11.63 -17.84 -9.71
CA LEU A 456 11.24 -19.05 -8.98
C LEU A 456 12.03 -19.18 -7.68
N ILE A 457 13.35 -19.00 -7.74
CA ILE A 457 14.23 -19.04 -6.56
C ILE A 457 13.85 -17.92 -5.60
N ALA A 458 13.67 -16.69 -6.09
CA ALA A 458 13.26 -15.56 -5.27
C ALA A 458 11.90 -15.82 -4.58
N ALA A 459 10.91 -16.30 -5.33
CA ALA A 459 9.59 -16.63 -4.81
C ALA A 459 9.64 -17.73 -3.73
N LEU A 460 10.43 -18.78 -3.94
CA LEU A 460 10.61 -19.87 -2.97
C LEU A 460 11.32 -19.39 -1.70
N LEU A 461 12.47 -18.73 -1.84
CA LEU A 461 13.24 -18.21 -0.71
C LEU A 461 12.38 -17.26 0.13
N GLN A 462 11.60 -16.40 -0.52
CA GLN A 462 10.72 -15.48 0.15
C GLN A 462 9.54 -16.19 0.84
N ALA A 463 8.95 -17.21 0.21
CA ALA A 463 7.92 -18.03 0.83
C ALA A 463 8.44 -18.74 2.10
N PHE A 464 9.66 -19.31 2.04
CA PHE A 464 10.31 -19.91 3.20
C PHE A 464 10.64 -18.88 4.28
N GLY A 465 11.19 -17.72 3.90
CA GLY A 465 11.50 -16.62 4.81
C GLY A 465 10.28 -16.14 5.58
N ILE A 466 9.15 -15.92 4.90
CA ILE A 466 7.89 -15.52 5.54
C ILE A 466 7.39 -16.62 6.49
N MET A 467 7.44 -17.89 6.08
CA MET A 467 7.00 -19.00 6.92
C MET A 467 7.84 -19.13 8.20
N GLN A 468 9.17 -19.07 8.08
CA GLN A 468 10.08 -19.14 9.21
C GLN A 468 9.90 -17.95 10.15
N ARG A 469 9.80 -16.72 9.61
CA ARG A 469 9.60 -15.51 10.39
C ARG A 469 8.27 -15.52 11.14
N ASN A 470 7.16 -15.86 10.48
CA ASN A 470 5.85 -15.93 11.14
C ASN A 470 5.85 -16.96 12.28
N LYS A 471 6.50 -18.11 12.08
CA LYS A 471 6.65 -19.13 13.12
C LYS A 471 7.54 -18.66 14.27
N ALA A 472 8.64 -17.98 13.97
CA ALA A 472 9.53 -17.39 14.97
C ALA A 472 8.82 -16.30 15.78
N GLN A 473 8.16 -15.33 15.13
CA GLN A 473 7.41 -14.29 15.82
C GLN A 473 6.31 -14.86 16.72
N LYS A 474 5.54 -15.85 16.24
CA LYS A 474 4.53 -16.49 17.08
C LYS A 474 5.15 -17.14 18.33
N ARG A 475 6.28 -17.84 18.20
CA ARG A 475 7.00 -18.44 19.33
C ARG A 475 7.55 -17.38 20.29
N LEU A 476 8.13 -16.30 19.77
CA LEU A 476 8.66 -15.20 20.58
C LEU A 476 7.53 -14.49 21.33
N PHE A 477 6.37 -14.31 20.70
CA PHE A 477 5.20 -13.75 21.36
C PHE A 477 4.69 -14.71 22.43
N GLU A 478 4.49 -16.00 22.14
CA GLU A 478 4.12 -17.00 23.15
C GLU A 478 5.13 -17.13 24.30
N ALA A 479 6.36 -16.66 24.12
CA ALA A 479 7.41 -16.62 25.14
C ALA A 479 7.46 -15.29 25.92
N GLY A 480 6.62 -14.30 25.60
CA GLY A 480 6.66 -12.97 26.22
C GLY A 480 7.78 -12.06 25.70
N GLN A 481 8.56 -12.50 24.70
CA GLN A 481 9.76 -11.81 24.22
C GLN A 481 9.50 -10.73 23.17
N ILE A 482 8.29 -10.68 22.60
CA ILE A 482 7.82 -9.57 21.75
C ILE A 482 6.41 -9.18 22.16
N ASP A 483 6.09 -7.90 22.07
CA ASP A 483 4.86 -7.24 22.54
C ASP A 483 3.95 -6.78 21.38
N PHE A 484 4.34 -7.04 20.14
CA PHE A 484 3.55 -6.77 18.95
C PHE A 484 3.93 -7.75 17.84
N PHE A 485 3.05 -7.86 16.86
CA PHE A 485 3.29 -8.66 15.67
C PHE A 485 3.57 -7.78 14.47
N ASP A 486 4.10 -8.43 13.45
CA ASP A 486 4.05 -7.91 12.10
C ASP A 486 2.65 -7.40 11.70
N PRO A 487 2.50 -6.24 11.03
CA PRO A 487 1.19 -5.64 10.72
C PRO A 487 0.19 -6.58 10.03
N PHE A 488 0.64 -7.44 9.11
CA PHE A 488 -0.22 -8.37 8.39
C PHE A 488 -0.60 -9.56 9.27
N MET A 489 0.38 -10.13 9.97
CA MET A 489 0.15 -11.27 10.87
C MET A 489 -0.74 -10.88 12.05
N GLU A 490 -0.56 -9.67 12.58
CA GLU A 490 -1.34 -9.11 13.67
C GLU A 490 -2.83 -9.03 13.34
N ARG A 491 -3.16 -8.37 12.22
CA ARG A 491 -4.54 -8.28 11.72
C ARG A 491 -5.16 -9.67 11.52
N ARG A 492 -4.39 -10.61 10.96
CA ARG A 492 -4.85 -11.99 10.76
C ARG A 492 -5.14 -12.68 12.09
N ILE A 493 -4.22 -12.64 13.05
CA ILE A 493 -4.38 -13.28 14.37
C ILE A 493 -5.58 -12.68 15.10
N LEU A 494 -5.74 -11.36 15.12
CA LEU A 494 -6.86 -10.71 15.80
C LEU A 494 -8.21 -11.05 15.15
N ARG A 495 -8.27 -11.01 13.81
CA ARG A 495 -9.47 -11.42 13.06
C ARG A 495 -9.83 -12.89 13.28
N GLU A 496 -8.85 -13.79 13.29
CA GLU A 496 -9.05 -15.22 13.54
C GLU A 496 -9.42 -15.52 15.00
N SER A 497 -8.95 -14.70 15.93
CA SER A 497 -9.21 -14.82 17.37
C SER A 497 -10.63 -14.39 17.75
N TYR A 498 -11.25 -13.53 16.95
CA TYR A 498 -12.58 -13.00 17.20
C TYR A 498 -13.65 -14.10 17.28
N ARG A 499 -14.52 -13.97 18.29
CA ARG A 499 -15.81 -14.66 18.39
C ARG A 499 -16.87 -13.60 18.68
N LYS A 500 -18.07 -13.74 18.10
CA LYS A 500 -19.20 -12.89 18.48
C LYS A 500 -19.43 -13.04 20.00
N PRO A 501 -19.49 -11.93 20.77
CA PRO A 501 -19.64 -12.01 22.22
C PRO A 501 -20.94 -12.72 22.58
N GLY A 502 -20.86 -13.69 23.49
CA GLY A 502 -22.02 -14.34 24.11
C GLY A 502 -22.41 -13.64 25.42
N THR A 503 -23.11 -14.35 26.30
CA THR A 503 -23.47 -13.89 27.66
C THR A 503 -22.26 -13.49 28.52
N ASP A 504 -21.08 -14.08 28.27
CA ASP A 504 -19.87 -13.86 29.06
C ASP A 504 -19.12 -12.57 28.70
N GLY A 505 -19.56 -11.85 27.66
CA GLY A 505 -18.96 -10.58 27.22
C GLY A 505 -17.56 -10.67 26.59
N ILE A 506 -16.94 -11.86 26.54
CA ILE A 506 -15.59 -12.06 25.98
C ILE A 506 -15.66 -12.24 24.45
N PRO A 507 -14.99 -11.39 23.64
CA PRO A 507 -15.03 -11.45 22.16
C PRO A 507 -13.94 -12.35 21.55
N LEU A 508 -13.50 -13.39 22.28
CA LEU A 508 -12.38 -14.27 21.90
C LEU A 508 -12.79 -15.74 21.87
N LYS A 509 -12.17 -16.50 20.96
CA LYS A 509 -12.18 -17.97 20.99
C LYS A 509 -11.35 -18.49 22.16
N ALA A 510 -11.72 -19.64 22.73
CA ALA A 510 -11.04 -20.23 23.90
C ALA A 510 -9.52 -20.40 23.68
N ARG A 511 -9.11 -20.99 22.55
CA ARG A 511 -7.69 -21.15 22.20
C ARG A 511 -6.93 -19.82 22.09
N ALA A 512 -7.59 -18.76 21.62
CA ALA A 512 -6.99 -17.44 21.52
C ALA A 512 -6.89 -16.77 22.90
N LEU A 513 -7.88 -16.98 23.76
CA LEU A 513 -7.84 -16.52 25.15
C LEU A 513 -6.66 -17.15 25.90
N ASP A 514 -6.46 -18.46 25.77
CA ASP A 514 -5.33 -19.17 26.39
C ASP A 514 -3.99 -18.65 25.84
N PHE A 515 -3.92 -18.41 24.53
CA PHE A 515 -2.75 -17.85 23.87
C PHE A 515 -2.37 -16.47 24.41
N PHE A 516 -3.33 -15.54 24.53
CA PHE A 516 -3.06 -14.20 25.06
C PHE A 516 -2.80 -14.18 26.57
N LYS A 517 -3.46 -15.05 27.35
CA LYS A 517 -3.17 -15.20 28.78
C LYS A 517 -1.76 -15.75 29.03
N ALA A 518 -1.36 -16.80 28.31
CA ALA A 518 -0.02 -17.35 28.44
C ALA A 518 1.07 -16.33 28.06
N HIS A 519 0.80 -15.45 27.09
CA HIS A 519 1.68 -14.32 26.77
C HIS A 519 1.75 -13.31 27.93
N LEU A 520 0.60 -12.91 28.49
CA LEU A 520 0.52 -12.00 29.62
C LEU A 520 1.34 -12.50 30.82
N ASP A 521 1.12 -13.76 31.21
CA ASP A 521 1.78 -14.37 32.36
C ASP A 521 3.31 -14.38 32.19
N LYS A 522 3.82 -14.79 31.02
CA LYS A 522 5.26 -14.80 30.73
C LYS A 522 5.86 -13.42 30.55
N SER A 523 5.10 -12.46 30.03
CA SER A 523 5.56 -11.06 29.93
C SER A 523 5.80 -10.46 31.31
N GLN A 524 4.92 -10.79 32.28
CA GLN A 524 5.09 -10.42 33.68
C GLN A 524 6.33 -11.09 34.31
N GLU A 525 6.57 -12.38 34.02
CA GLU A 525 7.78 -13.09 34.48
C GLU A 525 9.09 -12.46 33.97
N LEU A 526 9.07 -11.88 32.76
CA LEU A 526 10.23 -11.23 32.12
C LEU A 526 10.44 -9.77 32.54
N ASP A 527 9.69 -9.29 33.54
CA ASP A 527 9.75 -7.91 34.06
C ASP A 527 9.63 -6.82 32.97
N ARG A 528 8.86 -7.10 31.91
CA ARG A 528 8.50 -6.09 30.90
C ARG A 528 7.42 -5.11 31.40
N GLY A 529 7.02 -5.25 32.66
CA GLY A 529 5.96 -4.49 33.31
C GLY A 529 4.55 -4.83 32.79
N ASP A 530 3.57 -3.97 33.11
CA ASP A 530 2.16 -4.15 32.69
C ASP A 530 1.90 -4.11 31.17
N TYR A 531 2.94 -3.94 30.34
CA TYR A 531 2.84 -3.77 28.89
C TYR A 531 2.99 -5.11 28.16
N TYR A 532 1.97 -5.97 28.29
CA TYR A 532 1.87 -7.21 27.49
C TYR A 532 1.44 -6.96 26.04
N TYR A 533 1.27 -5.69 25.65
CA TYR A 533 1.08 -5.32 24.25
C TYR A 533 1.57 -3.89 24.04
N ASN A 534 2.14 -3.63 22.86
CA ASN A 534 2.57 -2.31 22.48
C ASN A 534 1.39 -1.32 22.43
N THR A 535 1.39 -0.30 23.29
CA THR A 535 0.26 0.64 23.45
C THR A 535 0.04 1.53 22.23
N ARG A 536 1.11 1.94 21.55
CA ARG A 536 1.03 2.73 20.31
C ARG A 536 0.35 1.92 19.21
N ARG A 537 0.77 0.67 19.05
CA ARG A 537 0.16 -0.24 18.07
C ARG A 537 -1.30 -0.55 18.40
N LEU A 538 -1.60 -0.79 19.67
CA LEU A 538 -2.96 -1.06 20.13
C LEU A 538 -3.88 0.16 19.92
N ASN A 539 -3.37 1.39 20.07
CA ASN A 539 -4.13 2.61 19.77
C ASN A 539 -4.52 2.70 18.28
N GLU A 540 -3.62 2.29 17.38
CA GLU A 540 -3.92 2.21 15.94
C GLU A 540 -5.02 1.19 15.66
N LEU A 541 -4.95 0.01 16.30
CA LEU A 541 -5.93 -1.06 16.14
C LEU A 541 -7.27 -0.77 16.83
N TYR A 542 -7.28 0.08 17.86
CA TYR A 542 -8.47 0.48 18.61
C TYR A 542 -9.50 1.20 17.72
N GLN A 543 -9.04 1.80 16.61
CA GLN A 543 -9.86 2.48 15.62
C GLN A 543 -9.81 1.80 14.25
N ASP A 544 -9.46 0.51 14.20
CA ASP A 544 -9.36 -0.21 12.93
C ASP A 544 -10.72 -0.26 12.18
N LYS A 545 -10.65 -0.24 10.85
CA LYS A 545 -11.82 -0.31 9.96
C LYS A 545 -12.53 -1.66 10.08
N ASP A 546 -11.80 -2.74 10.39
CA ASP A 546 -12.38 -4.07 10.63
C ASP A 546 -12.93 -4.18 12.06
N GLU A 547 -14.24 -4.30 12.18
CA GLU A 547 -14.95 -4.46 13.45
C GLU A 547 -14.41 -5.63 14.29
N ARG A 548 -14.01 -6.75 13.66
CA ARG A 548 -13.51 -7.93 14.38
C ARG A 548 -12.18 -7.63 15.05
N VAL A 549 -11.26 -7.03 14.30
CA VAL A 549 -9.94 -6.62 14.78
C VAL A 549 -10.09 -5.59 15.88
N ARG A 550 -10.91 -4.56 15.65
CA ARG A 550 -11.20 -3.50 16.60
C ARG A 550 -11.73 -4.03 17.92
N THR A 551 -12.70 -4.96 17.89
CA THR A 551 -13.31 -5.52 19.10
C THR A 551 -12.29 -6.30 19.93
N VAL A 552 -11.43 -7.10 19.29
CA VAL A 552 -10.39 -7.86 20.00
C VAL A 552 -9.32 -6.90 20.55
N ALA A 553 -8.90 -5.89 19.78
CA ALA A 553 -7.95 -4.88 20.23
C ALA A 553 -8.49 -4.09 21.44
N GLN A 554 -9.76 -3.72 21.45
CA GLN A 554 -10.43 -3.08 22.58
C GLN A 554 -10.43 -3.96 23.84
N TRP A 555 -10.64 -5.28 23.68
CA TRP A 555 -10.54 -6.22 24.79
C TRP A 555 -9.10 -6.33 25.33
N LEU A 556 -8.11 -6.42 24.44
CA LEU A 556 -6.69 -6.41 24.82
C LEU A 556 -6.31 -5.09 25.52
N ALA A 557 -6.95 -3.98 25.15
CA ALA A 557 -6.72 -2.64 25.68
C ALA A 557 -7.41 -2.34 27.02
N ARG A 558 -8.20 -3.27 27.56
CA ARG A 558 -9.08 -3.00 28.72
C ARG A 558 -8.30 -2.52 29.94
N ASP A 559 -7.13 -3.12 30.19
CA ASP A 559 -6.28 -2.85 31.35
C ASP A 559 -5.12 -1.87 31.00
N LEU A 560 -5.06 -1.39 29.76
CA LEU A 560 -3.99 -0.52 29.23
C LEU A 560 -4.50 0.91 28.98
N VAL A 561 -3.58 1.88 29.04
CA VAL A 561 -3.85 3.30 28.72
C VAL A 561 -3.90 3.52 27.20
N VAL A 562 -4.91 2.93 26.57
CA VAL A 562 -5.15 2.90 25.12
C VAL A 562 -6.59 3.31 24.84
N GLY A 563 -6.81 4.02 23.73
CA GLY A 563 -8.10 4.56 23.30
C GLY A 563 -7.98 5.98 22.73
N SER A 564 -9.12 6.66 22.60
CA SER A 564 -9.15 8.09 22.28
C SER A 564 -8.38 8.92 23.32
N VAL A 565 -7.94 10.12 22.94
CA VAL A 565 -7.28 11.07 23.86
C VAL A 565 -8.09 11.24 25.14
N THR A 566 -9.41 11.41 25.01
CA THR A 566 -10.37 11.53 26.13
C THR A 566 -10.38 10.30 27.05
N GLU A 567 -10.46 9.10 26.49
CA GLU A 567 -10.46 7.84 27.25
C GLU A 567 -9.12 7.62 27.97
N ARG A 568 -8.00 7.92 27.29
CA ARG A 568 -6.66 7.79 27.87
C ARG A 568 -6.47 8.76 29.04
N MET A 569 -6.90 10.02 28.91
CA MET A 569 -6.89 10.97 30.04
C MET A 569 -7.73 10.48 31.21
N ALA A 570 -8.91 9.91 30.94
CA ALA A 570 -9.78 9.37 31.98
C ALA A 570 -9.14 8.17 32.69
N LYS A 571 -8.54 7.23 31.94
CA LYS A 571 -7.80 6.08 32.48
C LYS A 571 -6.60 6.53 33.32
N LEU A 572 -5.84 7.53 32.88
CA LEU A 572 -4.72 8.08 33.65
C LEU A 572 -5.18 8.73 34.96
N ALA A 573 -6.27 9.49 34.93
CA ALA A 573 -6.83 10.07 36.15
C ALA A 573 -7.25 8.99 37.15
N THR A 574 -7.89 7.91 36.68
CA THR A 574 -8.27 6.76 37.52
C THR A 574 -7.05 6.01 38.03
N MET A 575 -6.03 5.78 37.19
CA MET A 575 -4.78 5.13 37.57
C MET A 575 -4.05 5.90 38.67
N PHE A 576 -3.95 7.22 38.54
CA PHE A 576 -3.37 8.08 39.58
C PHE A 576 -4.19 7.97 40.88
N SER A 577 -5.51 8.14 40.81
CA SER A 577 -6.38 8.09 42.00
C SER A 577 -6.34 6.74 42.73
N ASN A 578 -6.27 5.63 42.01
CA ASN A 578 -6.28 4.28 42.60
C ASN A 578 -4.90 3.82 43.11
N THR A 579 -3.82 4.45 42.66
CA THR A 579 -2.47 4.12 43.15
C THR A 579 -2.24 4.78 44.50
N PRO A 580 -1.86 4.06 45.58
CA PRO A 580 -1.61 4.68 46.87
C PRO A 580 -0.32 5.53 46.87
N GLN A 581 -0.22 6.51 47.78
CA GLN A 581 0.81 7.57 47.71
C GLN A 581 2.25 7.03 47.81
N ASP A 582 2.48 6.04 48.67
CA ASP A 582 3.75 5.34 48.84
C ASP A 582 4.28 4.77 47.51
N LYS A 583 3.41 4.16 46.71
CA LYS A 583 3.77 3.64 45.38
C LYS A 583 3.98 4.73 44.33
N ARG A 584 3.36 5.91 44.51
CA ARG A 584 3.58 7.04 43.57
C ARG A 584 4.95 7.69 43.75
N GLU A 585 5.50 7.59 44.96
CA GLU A 585 6.83 8.10 45.30
C GLU A 585 7.95 7.16 44.81
N GLU A 586 7.61 5.94 44.36
CA GLU A 586 8.56 5.06 43.67
C GLU A 586 8.97 5.67 42.31
N GLY A 587 10.27 5.89 42.12
CA GLY A 587 10.81 6.57 40.94
C GLY A 587 10.48 5.91 39.60
N ASP A 588 10.29 4.59 39.56
CA ASP A 588 9.92 3.88 38.35
C ASP A 588 8.45 4.09 37.97
N TRP A 589 7.55 4.15 38.97
CA TRP A 589 6.15 4.46 38.71
C TRP A 589 5.98 5.90 38.22
N ALA A 590 6.62 6.86 38.88
CA ALA A 590 6.49 8.27 38.52
C ALA A 590 7.03 8.57 37.12
N ARG A 591 8.18 8.00 36.75
CA ARG A 591 8.72 8.07 35.38
C ARG A 591 7.80 7.42 34.35
N LYS A 592 7.21 6.27 34.67
CA LYS A 592 6.26 5.57 33.78
C LYS A 592 4.99 6.39 33.58
N PHE A 593 4.43 6.92 34.67
CA PHE A 593 3.25 7.78 34.62
C PHE A 593 3.52 9.07 33.84
N TYR A 594 4.69 9.70 34.04
CA TYR A 594 5.13 10.87 33.28
C TYR A 594 5.12 10.61 31.77
N ARG A 595 5.71 9.49 31.31
CA ARG A 595 5.73 9.13 29.89
C ARG A 595 4.31 9.01 29.31
N TYR A 596 3.40 8.35 30.03
CA TYR A 596 2.03 8.23 29.57
C TYR A 596 1.31 9.58 29.42
N VAL A 597 1.51 10.49 30.37
CA VAL A 597 0.89 11.81 30.30
C VAL A 597 1.49 12.61 29.15
N ASP A 598 2.82 12.59 28.96
CA ASP A 598 3.47 13.29 27.84
C ASP A 598 3.01 12.75 26.49
N ASP A 599 2.90 11.42 26.33
CA ASP A 599 2.39 10.78 25.11
C ASP A 599 0.96 11.20 24.80
N VAL A 600 0.06 11.20 25.79
CA VAL A 600 -1.34 11.63 25.60
C VAL A 600 -1.42 13.09 25.18
N ILE A 601 -0.59 13.97 25.74
CA ILE A 601 -0.58 15.39 25.40
C ILE A 601 0.06 15.64 24.02
N ALA A 602 1.09 14.88 23.66
CA ALA A 602 1.69 14.92 22.34
C ALA A 602 0.69 14.50 21.26
N ASP A 603 -0.02 13.39 21.48
CA ASP A 603 -1.06 12.89 20.58
C ASP A 603 -2.22 13.89 20.47
N ALA A 604 -2.68 14.43 21.60
CA ALA A 604 -3.69 15.48 21.66
C ALA A 604 -3.33 16.72 20.83
N ARG A 605 -2.04 17.10 20.81
CA ARG A 605 -1.54 18.21 20.01
C ARG A 605 -1.47 17.89 18.52
N SER A 606 -1.20 16.64 18.16
CA SER A 606 -1.18 16.19 16.76
C SER A 606 -2.58 15.90 16.20
N SER A 607 -3.56 15.66 17.06
CA SER A 607 -4.94 15.41 16.66
C SER A 607 -5.53 16.62 15.96
N ARG A 608 -5.94 16.45 14.70
CA ARG A 608 -6.62 17.48 13.89
C ARG A 608 -8.14 17.53 14.14
N ALA A 609 -8.66 16.66 15.01
CA ALA A 609 -10.07 16.72 15.41
C ALA A 609 -10.35 18.01 16.20
N TYR A 610 -11.55 18.57 16.05
CA TYR A 610 -11.97 19.74 16.82
C TYR A 610 -11.92 19.41 18.32
N TRP A 611 -11.11 20.17 19.07
CA TRP A 611 -10.97 20.00 20.51
C TRP A 611 -12.31 20.24 21.20
N GLN A 612 -12.81 19.25 21.93
CA GLN A 612 -14.14 19.26 22.52
C GLN A 612 -14.14 19.70 23.99
N GLN A 613 -15.33 20.03 24.51
CA GLN A 613 -15.50 20.38 25.92
C GLN A 613 -15.10 19.22 26.85
N GLU A 614 -15.44 17.98 26.48
CA GLU A 614 -15.14 16.81 27.30
C GLU A 614 -13.62 16.60 27.45
N GLU A 615 -12.85 16.78 26.37
CA GLU A 615 -11.37 16.73 26.41
C GLU A 615 -10.80 17.78 27.36
N SER A 616 -11.37 18.98 27.37
CA SER A 616 -10.95 20.06 28.28
C SER A 616 -11.24 19.72 29.75
N LYS A 617 -12.41 19.13 30.04
CA LYS A 617 -12.77 18.67 31.40
C LYS A 617 -11.83 17.56 31.88
N ARG A 618 -11.58 16.54 31.04
CA ARG A 618 -10.70 15.41 31.36
C ARG A 618 -9.25 15.86 31.56
N LEU A 619 -8.75 16.76 30.72
CA LEU A 619 -7.43 17.35 30.88
C LEU A 619 -7.35 18.18 32.18
N SER A 620 -8.37 18.98 32.49
CA SER A 620 -8.42 19.75 33.75
C SER A 620 -8.39 18.86 34.99
N ARG A 621 -9.10 17.73 34.96
CA ARG A 621 -9.04 16.69 36.01
C ARG A 621 -7.64 16.10 36.15
N LEU A 622 -7.02 15.71 35.04
CA LEU A 622 -5.67 15.12 35.07
C LEU A 622 -4.65 16.12 35.64
N LEU A 623 -4.72 17.38 35.19
CA LEU A 623 -3.86 18.46 35.67
C LEU A 623 -4.06 18.79 37.17
N SER A 624 -5.25 18.51 37.74
CA SER A 624 -5.51 18.79 39.15
C SER A 624 -4.91 17.71 40.04
N LEU A 625 -4.79 16.49 39.52
CA LEU A 625 -4.16 15.38 40.23
C LEU A 625 -2.65 15.56 40.32
N ILE A 626 -2.01 15.96 39.22
CA ILE A 626 -0.55 16.11 39.13
C ILE A 626 -0.03 17.50 39.51
N SER A 627 -0.84 18.37 40.13
CA SER A 627 -0.49 19.78 40.36
C SER A 627 0.64 20.00 41.39
N GLU A 628 0.84 19.04 42.29
CA GLU A 628 1.79 19.20 43.41
C GLU A 628 3.20 18.70 43.06
N ASP A 629 3.30 17.80 42.10
CA ASP A 629 4.49 17.02 41.79
C ASP A 629 5.46 17.78 40.86
N ARG A 630 6.74 17.89 41.27
CA ARG A 630 7.83 18.54 40.49
C ARG A 630 8.13 17.89 39.16
N GLU A 631 7.94 16.59 39.07
CA GLU A 631 8.34 15.83 37.90
C GLU A 631 7.48 16.15 36.67
N PHE A 632 6.25 16.65 36.86
CA PHE A 632 5.30 16.90 35.77
C PHE A 632 5.25 18.34 35.28
N ASP A 633 6.13 19.22 35.77
CA ASP A 633 6.17 20.64 35.38
C ASP A 633 6.19 20.84 33.85
N HIS A 634 7.06 20.10 33.16
CA HIS A 634 7.23 20.23 31.71
C HIS A 634 5.96 19.82 30.94
N VAL A 635 5.33 18.74 31.39
CA VAL A 635 4.11 18.18 30.79
C VAL A 635 2.91 19.10 31.06
N ARG A 636 2.81 19.69 32.26
CA ARG A 636 1.81 20.73 32.56
C ARG A 636 1.98 21.96 31.67
N ALA A 637 3.22 22.42 31.45
CA ALA A 637 3.48 23.56 30.56
C ALA A 637 3.04 23.27 29.11
N ARG A 638 3.33 22.05 28.60
CA ARG A 638 2.84 21.60 27.29
C ARG A 638 1.31 21.51 27.23
N ALA A 639 0.67 21.05 28.31
CA ALA A 639 -0.79 20.99 28.43
C ALA A 639 -1.43 22.38 28.34
N PHE A 640 -0.86 23.37 29.05
CA PHE A 640 -1.35 24.74 29.01
C PHE A 640 -1.18 25.34 27.60
N ALA A 641 -0.05 25.08 26.94
CA ALA A 641 0.19 25.52 25.57
C ALA A 641 -0.77 24.86 24.56
N LEU A 642 -1.19 23.61 24.80
CA LEU A 642 -2.22 22.94 24.02
C LEU A 642 -3.58 23.65 24.18
N LEU A 643 -4.00 23.93 25.42
CA LEU A 643 -5.24 24.67 25.70
C LEU A 643 -5.21 26.10 25.14
N GLY A 644 -4.07 26.79 25.22
CA GLY A 644 -3.89 28.15 24.70
C GLY A 644 -3.98 28.28 23.17
N LYS A 645 -3.92 27.16 22.43
CA LYS A 645 -4.17 27.12 20.98
C LYS A 645 -5.65 26.96 20.63
N GLN A 646 -6.50 26.64 21.61
CA GLN A 646 -7.91 26.39 21.40
C GLN A 646 -8.69 27.67 21.71
N ASP A 647 -9.27 28.28 20.69
CA ASP A 647 -9.98 29.56 20.81
C ASP A 647 -11.41 29.36 21.32
N SER A 648 -11.56 28.74 22.50
CA SER A 648 -12.86 28.30 23.01
C SER A 648 -13.05 28.54 24.51
N LEU A 649 -14.32 28.72 24.91
CA LEU A 649 -14.71 28.93 26.30
C LEU A 649 -14.30 27.75 27.20
N HIS A 650 -14.40 26.52 26.72
CA HIS A 650 -14.03 25.33 27.50
C HIS A 650 -12.52 25.24 27.76
N ALA A 651 -11.68 25.65 26.82
CA ALA A 651 -10.24 25.72 27.03
C ALA A 651 -9.87 26.82 28.04
N ALA A 652 -10.53 27.99 27.94
CA ALA A 652 -10.39 29.06 28.92
C ALA A 652 -10.81 28.63 30.33
N LYS A 653 -11.92 27.88 30.47
CA LYS A 653 -12.36 27.32 31.77
C LYS A 653 -11.33 26.35 32.37
N ALA A 654 -10.71 25.49 31.56
CA ALA A 654 -9.66 24.58 32.02
C ALA A 654 -8.39 25.32 32.48
N LEU A 655 -7.97 26.38 31.78
CA LEU A 655 -6.86 27.24 32.21
C LEU A 655 -7.21 28.03 33.49
N ALA A 656 -8.41 28.60 33.56
CA ALA A 656 -8.89 29.34 34.74
C ALA A 656 -8.95 28.44 35.99
N ALA A 657 -9.28 27.15 35.82
CA ALA A 657 -9.27 26.16 36.90
C ALA A 657 -7.88 25.97 37.55
N ARG A 658 -6.80 26.46 36.93
CA ARG A 658 -5.42 26.45 37.45
C ARG A 658 -4.99 27.77 38.09
N LEU A 659 -5.77 28.84 37.88
CA LEU A 659 -5.49 30.18 38.39
C LEU A 659 -6.35 30.52 39.61
N VAL A 660 -7.60 30.07 39.60
CA VAL A 660 -8.64 30.43 40.58
C VAL A 660 -8.71 29.40 41.70
N ARG A 661 -8.88 29.86 42.94
CA ARG A 661 -9.08 28.97 44.09
C ARG A 661 -10.46 28.30 44.04
N PRO A 662 -10.61 27.06 44.53
CA PRO A 662 -11.87 26.33 44.48
C PRO A 662 -13.05 27.12 45.10
N GLU A 663 -12.80 27.80 46.22
CA GLU A 663 -13.80 28.61 46.93
C GLU A 663 -14.33 29.80 46.13
N HIS A 664 -13.60 30.27 45.12
CA HIS A 664 -13.95 31.40 44.27
C HIS A 664 -14.34 30.98 42.85
N ALA A 665 -14.48 29.67 42.58
CA ALA A 665 -14.84 29.18 41.25
C ALA A 665 -16.22 29.69 40.78
N THR A 666 -17.20 29.74 41.70
CA THR A 666 -18.58 30.16 41.40
C THR A 666 -18.75 31.67 41.27
N SER A 667 -17.71 32.48 41.53
CA SER A 667 -17.75 33.92 41.26
C SER A 667 -17.41 34.25 39.80
N LEU A 668 -16.93 33.27 39.02
CA LEU A 668 -16.68 33.45 37.59
C LEU A 668 -17.99 33.33 36.80
N PRO A 669 -18.16 34.13 35.73
CA PRO A 669 -19.29 33.95 34.81
C PRO A 669 -19.24 32.55 34.20
N GLU A 670 -20.38 32.01 33.75
CA GLU A 670 -20.45 30.70 33.10
C GLU A 670 -20.02 29.49 33.96
N ILE A 671 -19.79 29.67 35.28
CA ILE A 671 -19.47 28.62 36.25
C ILE A 671 -20.54 28.63 37.35
N SER A 672 -21.40 27.63 37.33
CA SER A 672 -22.43 27.38 38.34
C SER A 672 -21.94 26.39 39.42
N PRO A 673 -22.60 26.31 40.59
CA PRO A 673 -22.32 25.26 41.58
C PRO A 673 -22.41 23.84 41.02
N THR A 674 -23.24 23.63 39.99
CA THR A 674 -23.39 22.33 39.32
C THR A 674 -22.29 22.03 38.30
N THR A 675 -21.63 23.05 37.74
CA THR A 675 -20.60 22.87 36.70
C THR A 675 -19.18 23.04 37.23
N ALA A 676 -18.99 23.75 38.34
CA ALA A 676 -17.69 23.91 38.98
C ALA A 676 -16.97 22.57 39.29
N PRO A 677 -17.66 21.51 39.77
CA PRO A 677 -17.02 20.21 40.02
C PRO A 677 -16.38 19.59 38.77
N ASP A 678 -16.99 19.75 37.59
CA ASP A 678 -16.52 19.17 36.33
C ASP A 678 -15.15 19.70 35.89
N TRP A 679 -14.81 20.92 36.29
CA TRP A 679 -13.55 21.57 35.92
C TRP A 679 -12.44 21.33 36.95
N HIS A 680 -12.77 20.70 38.09
CA HIS A 680 -11.82 20.33 39.14
C HIS A 680 -10.88 21.48 39.54
N PHE A 681 -11.42 22.67 39.86
CA PHE A 681 -10.64 23.84 40.26
C PHE A 681 -9.60 23.48 41.33
N ARG A 682 -8.33 23.81 41.04
CA ARG A 682 -7.18 23.62 41.93
C ARG A 682 -6.10 24.60 41.48
N ARG A 683 -5.88 25.64 42.27
CA ARG A 683 -4.91 26.68 41.95
C ARG A 683 -3.50 26.10 41.96
N GLN A 684 -2.71 26.38 40.92
CA GLN A 684 -1.32 25.94 40.86
C GLN A 684 -0.50 26.63 41.95
N ARG A 685 0.30 25.84 42.67
CA ARG A 685 1.10 26.33 43.80
C ARG A 685 2.25 27.23 43.34
N ARG A 686 2.83 26.94 42.16
CA ARG A 686 4.02 27.63 41.66
C ARG A 686 3.68 28.86 40.84
N GLN A 687 4.43 29.93 41.07
CA GLN A 687 4.23 31.18 40.36
C GLN A 687 4.51 31.04 38.86
N SER A 688 5.60 30.36 38.46
CA SER A 688 5.96 30.15 37.05
C SER A 688 4.84 29.49 36.23
N GLU A 689 4.16 28.50 36.80
CA GLU A 689 3.04 27.82 36.14
C GLU A 689 1.77 28.67 36.10
N ARG A 690 1.51 29.47 37.14
CA ARG A 690 0.41 30.45 37.13
C ARG A 690 0.65 31.50 36.05
N VAL A 691 1.88 31.98 35.88
CA VAL A 691 2.26 32.92 34.82
C VAL A 691 2.01 32.28 33.45
N LEU A 692 2.47 31.04 33.23
CA LEU A 692 2.31 30.37 31.93
C LEU A 692 0.84 30.09 31.62
N ALA A 693 0.03 29.66 32.58
CA ALA A 693 -1.42 29.48 32.38
C ALA A 693 -2.13 30.81 32.08
N ALA A 694 -1.73 31.91 32.72
CA ALA A 694 -2.25 33.24 32.43
C ALA A 694 -1.84 33.73 31.02
N GLU A 695 -0.58 33.51 30.62
CA GLU A 695 -0.08 33.84 29.28
C GLU A 695 -0.87 33.11 28.18
N GLN A 696 -1.14 31.81 28.38
CA GLN A 696 -1.96 31.04 27.43
C GLN A 696 -3.42 31.52 27.40
N LEU A 697 -3.96 31.99 28.53
CA LEU A 697 -5.30 32.60 28.59
C LEU A 697 -5.34 33.93 27.81
N PHE A 698 -4.30 34.76 27.92
CA PHE A 698 -4.15 35.98 27.13
C PHE A 698 -4.03 35.69 25.63
N LYS A 699 -3.35 34.61 25.26
CA LYS A 699 -3.25 34.19 23.86
C LYS A 699 -4.61 33.85 23.24
N ILE A 700 -5.46 33.13 23.97
CA ILE A 700 -6.84 32.85 23.55
C ILE A 700 -7.60 34.17 23.32
N ARG A 701 -7.48 35.12 24.26
CA ARG A 701 -8.10 36.44 24.14
C ARG A 701 -7.66 37.16 22.86
N MET A 702 -6.36 37.27 22.62
CA MET A 702 -5.80 37.93 21.42
C MET A 702 -6.30 37.28 20.12
N ASN A 703 -6.29 35.94 20.04
CA ASN A 703 -6.76 35.22 18.86
C ASN A 703 -8.25 35.46 18.57
N ILE A 704 -9.08 35.59 19.62
CA ILE A 704 -10.51 35.86 19.49
C ILE A 704 -10.75 37.32 19.10
N GLU A 705 -10.01 38.27 19.67
CA GLU A 705 -10.10 39.70 19.32
C GLU A 705 -9.69 39.96 17.85
N ASP A 706 -8.68 39.25 17.34
CA ASP A 706 -8.23 39.35 15.93
C ASP A 706 -9.26 38.79 14.93
N ARG A 707 -10.06 37.79 15.32
CA ARG A 707 -11.12 37.19 14.49
C ARG A 707 -12.44 37.93 14.73
N ARG A 708 -12.69 39.01 13.99
CA ARG A 708 -13.91 39.86 14.00
C ARG A 708 -15.27 39.17 13.65
N ASN A 709 -15.49 37.91 14.03
CA ASN A 709 -16.78 37.21 13.90
C ASN A 709 -17.38 37.02 15.30
N GLY A 710 -18.56 37.59 15.56
CA GLY A 710 -19.17 37.80 16.90
C GLY A 710 -19.54 36.59 17.77
N THR A 711 -18.86 35.45 17.66
CA THR A 711 -19.11 34.23 18.47
C THR A 711 -18.23 34.13 19.73
N GLY A 712 -17.30 35.07 19.96
CA GLY A 712 -16.33 35.02 21.07
C GLY A 712 -16.69 35.82 22.33
N SER A 713 -17.82 36.54 22.37
CA SER A 713 -18.12 37.51 23.44
C SER A 713 -18.20 36.89 24.84
N ALA A 714 -18.80 35.71 24.97
CA ALA A 714 -18.88 34.97 26.24
C ALA A 714 -17.49 34.51 26.73
N THR A 715 -16.62 34.09 25.80
CA THR A 715 -15.24 33.70 26.12
C THR A 715 -14.40 34.88 26.59
N LEU A 716 -14.53 36.05 25.94
CA LEU A 716 -13.83 37.28 26.34
C LEU A 716 -14.29 37.75 27.73
N ALA A 717 -15.60 37.81 27.97
CA ALA A 717 -16.16 38.17 29.27
C ALA A 717 -15.69 37.22 30.38
N PHE A 718 -15.59 35.92 30.08
CA PHE A 718 -15.02 34.93 31.00
C PHE A 718 -13.54 35.19 31.30
N ILE A 719 -12.73 35.40 30.26
CA ILE A 719 -11.29 35.66 30.42
C ILE A 719 -11.04 36.94 31.22
N ASP A 720 -11.79 38.01 30.95
CA ASP A 720 -11.66 39.29 31.67
C ASP A 720 -12.01 39.15 33.17
N ALA A 721 -13.03 38.35 33.51
CA ALA A 721 -13.36 38.05 34.90
C ALA A 721 -12.23 37.29 35.61
N VAL A 722 -11.60 36.32 34.92
CA VAL A 722 -10.45 35.56 35.45
C VAL A 722 -9.23 36.46 35.64
N ILE A 723 -8.91 37.31 34.66
CA ILE A 723 -7.79 38.26 34.76
C ILE A 723 -8.01 39.24 35.91
N THR A 724 -9.24 39.76 36.06
CA THR A 724 -9.61 40.65 37.16
C THR A 724 -9.44 39.96 38.50
N TYR A 725 -9.87 38.70 38.62
CA TYR A 725 -9.65 37.90 39.82
C TYR A 725 -8.14 37.73 40.13
N VAL A 726 -7.33 37.33 39.15
CA VAL A 726 -5.89 37.12 39.33
C VAL A 726 -5.19 38.41 39.75
N ARG A 727 -5.59 39.55 39.17
CA ARG A 727 -5.08 40.89 39.52
C ARG A 727 -5.48 41.30 40.94
N ASN A 728 -6.73 41.05 41.33
CA ASN A 728 -7.26 41.46 42.63
C ASN A 728 -6.76 40.57 43.78
N GLU A 729 -6.63 39.25 43.59
CA GLU A 729 -5.99 38.38 44.57
C GLU A 729 -4.47 38.54 44.61
N GLY A 730 -3.83 38.87 43.48
CA GLY A 730 -2.42 39.28 43.42
C GLY A 730 -2.12 40.58 44.18
N GLY A 731 -3.16 41.34 44.53
CA GLY A 731 -3.10 42.55 45.36
C GLY A 731 -2.76 42.30 46.84
N LYS A 732 -2.69 41.04 47.30
CA LYS A 732 -2.01 40.67 48.55
C LYS A 732 -0.63 40.04 48.24
N GLY A 733 0.23 40.77 47.51
CA GLY A 733 1.68 40.62 47.63
C GLY A 733 2.48 39.96 46.50
N GLU A 734 1.95 39.68 45.31
CA GLU A 734 2.78 39.17 44.20
C GLU A 734 2.38 39.82 42.87
N GLN A 735 3.20 40.78 42.41
CA GLN A 735 3.09 41.39 41.08
C GLN A 735 3.33 40.34 39.99
N PHE A 736 2.32 40.10 39.16
CA PHE A 736 2.52 39.54 37.82
C PHE A 736 3.06 40.66 36.94
N GLY A 737 4.38 40.71 36.77
CA GLY A 737 5.02 41.56 35.76
C GLY A 737 4.70 40.99 34.38
N VAL A 738 3.98 41.78 33.57
CA VAL A 738 3.86 41.60 32.13
C VAL A 738 4.89 42.50 31.46
#